data_AF-A0AA37KG58-F1
#
_entry.id   AF-A0AA37KG58-F1
#
_cell.length_a   1.000
_cell.length_b   1.000
_cell.length_c   1.000
_cell.angle_alpha   90.00
_cell.angle_beta   90.00
_cell.angle_gamma   90.00
#
_symmetry.space_group_name_H-M   'P 1'
#
loop_
_entity.id
_entity.type
_entity.pdbx_description
1 polymer ?
#
loop_
_entity_poly.entity_id
_entity_poly.type
_entity_poly.pdbx_seq_one_letter_code
_entity_poly.pdbx_strand_id
1 'polypeptide(L)'
;MPHFNEHALELSIMELFQQEGYIYTNGKEIHKEVSDVLLRDDMRLYLRNRYKADGITPLEIERVLAKLTANVGFSLYEQNHHTYWLMTEGFSLKREDAALPDLFIEPIDFNKGGIKNNLFRIVNQLEIQGSERRIPDGIVYVNGLPVVVLEFKSAVKEDTTIMDAYTQLTVRYRRDIPDLFKYNAFVVISDGVNNKYGSLFSPYDFFYAWRKVESNDKATDGINSLLTMVKGLFRKERLLSVIKDFVFFPDSSKNEKKVVCRYPQFFATHKLFDNIRLHSKLQEGGDGKGGTYFGATGCGKSITMLFLSRMLMRSKDFASPTIVLITDRTDLDDQLSKLFGTAKKFIGDECVVEVESRDKLREHLAGRTSGGVFLTTIHKFTEDTRLLSERANIICISDEAHRSQTNLSLQVKQTDKGVRRNYGFAKYLHDSLPNATYVGFTGTPIDATIDVFGEIVDAYTMTESVTDEITRRIVYEGRAAKVLLDNKKLQEIEQYYKQCAEEGANEYQIEESKKAVTKMERILGDSDRLQAVAEDFITHYEKRVEEGSTVEGKAMFVCSNRIIAFSLYKKIIDLRPKWAKIPGEEVHEDHYMMAAEPRVPYGNQEPPIEKIKLIMTRSKDDEPELYNLLGTDEDRRAFAEEFKKPKSNFKIAIVVDMWTTGFDVDCLDTMYIDKPLQQHTLVQTISRVNRVYPGKEKGLVVDYIGIKSNMNVALKRYAQGDANLDSVESIEQSVTMVKDELDIIRRMFGGFDYSVFITGTPLEQLDCLNRGAEFMQRTKEQENLFMGHAKKLKSAFNLCSNNEEISESEREEIHYFTGVRSIIYKLIIGGTPDASQINRRVSEMIEEAIQSEGVEEIIQIGNDKENLDVLSEEYMERLGKLKLPNTKVKLMERLLKTVITEFKKVNKVKGVDFSKRLNALMDKYNDRRDSAIFADEVLTEVANQMADLLKELNKEKKSFFDLGISYEEKAFYDILKSIAKQFGFEYPEEKLLKLAAEIKKIVADKSKYTDWSTRDDIKAELKMDLILVLAEYGYPPVTNDEVFKEILEQAENFKKYNG
;
A
#
# COMPACT_ATOMS: atom_id res chain seq x y z
N MET A 1 29.68 15.06 -16.40
CA MET A 1 28.39 14.46 -16.85
C MET A 1 27.28 15.19 -16.13
N PRO A 2 26.22 15.66 -16.80
CA PRO A 2 25.10 16.30 -16.11
C PRO A 2 24.39 15.24 -15.24
N HIS A 3 24.08 15.59 -13.99
CA HIS A 3 23.37 14.72 -13.06
C HIS A 3 21.97 14.39 -13.61
N PHE A 4 21.62 13.10 -13.69
CA PHE A 4 20.28 12.63 -14.05
C PHE A 4 19.25 13.20 -13.07
N ASN A 5 18.24 13.92 -13.56
CA ASN A 5 17.23 14.61 -12.75
C ASN A 5 15.81 14.20 -13.16
N GLU A 6 14.79 14.65 -12.43
CA GLU A 6 13.37 14.33 -12.67
C GLU A 6 12.92 14.61 -14.11
N HIS A 7 13.36 15.73 -14.69
CA HIS A 7 13.06 16.07 -16.09
C HIS A 7 13.71 15.10 -17.09
N ALA A 8 14.94 14.63 -16.82
CA ALA A 8 15.58 13.62 -17.66
C ALA A 8 14.86 12.26 -17.57
N LEU A 9 14.37 11.89 -16.38
CA LEU A 9 13.53 10.70 -16.20
C LEU A 9 12.21 10.83 -16.98
N GLU A 10 11.53 11.96 -16.85
CA GLU A 10 10.30 12.28 -17.58
C GLU A 10 10.49 12.10 -19.10
N LEU A 11 11.51 12.74 -19.70
CA LEU A 11 11.81 12.62 -21.12
C LEU A 11 12.16 11.18 -21.54
N SER A 12 12.88 10.44 -20.69
CA SER A 12 13.21 9.03 -20.95
C SER A 12 11.93 8.17 -21.01
N ILE A 13 10.96 8.44 -20.13
CA ILE A 13 9.67 7.76 -20.14
C ILE A 13 8.88 8.12 -21.41
N MET A 14 8.87 9.39 -21.82
CA MET A 14 8.23 9.80 -23.08
C MET A 14 8.81 9.03 -24.27
N GLU A 15 10.14 8.87 -24.33
CA GLU A 15 10.80 8.10 -25.38
C GLU A 15 10.37 6.62 -25.36
N LEU A 16 10.25 5.99 -24.19
CA LEU A 16 9.74 4.62 -24.08
C LEU A 16 8.31 4.49 -24.62
N PHE A 17 7.44 5.47 -24.34
CA PHE A 17 6.09 5.49 -24.93
C PHE A 17 6.12 5.66 -26.45
N GLN A 18 7.01 6.48 -26.99
CA GLN A 18 7.19 6.61 -28.45
C GLN A 18 7.65 5.30 -29.08
N GLN A 19 8.52 4.53 -28.42
CA GLN A 19 8.93 3.21 -28.87
C GLN A 19 7.77 2.20 -28.91
N GLU A 20 6.79 2.32 -28.00
CA GLU A 20 5.52 1.58 -28.04
C GLU A 20 4.49 2.20 -29.02
N GLY A 21 4.91 3.17 -29.83
CA GLY A 21 4.15 3.77 -30.91
C GLY A 21 3.16 4.85 -30.48
N TYR A 22 3.27 5.41 -29.27
CA TYR A 22 2.46 6.56 -28.86
C TYR A 22 2.94 7.84 -29.55
N ILE A 23 2.00 8.72 -29.87
CA ILE A 23 2.33 10.09 -30.29
C ILE A 23 2.78 10.85 -29.04
N TYR A 24 4.01 11.35 -29.03
CA TYR A 24 4.46 12.26 -27.99
C TYR A 24 4.12 13.70 -28.36
N THR A 25 3.68 14.50 -27.40
CA THR A 25 3.43 15.94 -27.59
C THR A 25 3.74 16.68 -26.31
N ASN A 26 4.47 17.79 -26.43
CA ASN A 26 4.65 18.68 -25.30
C ASN A 26 3.36 19.47 -25.06
N GLY A 27 2.90 19.55 -23.81
CA GLY A 27 1.65 20.21 -23.47
C GLY A 27 1.61 21.70 -23.85
N LYS A 28 2.77 22.36 -23.97
CA LYS A 28 2.87 23.75 -24.44
C LYS A 28 2.53 23.93 -25.92
N GLU A 29 2.60 22.86 -26.71
CA GLU A 29 2.23 22.86 -28.14
C GLU A 29 0.74 22.60 -28.35
N ILE A 30 0.00 22.24 -27.30
CA ILE A 30 -1.43 21.96 -27.37
C ILE A 30 -2.21 23.24 -27.10
N HIS A 31 -2.85 23.76 -28.15
CA HIS A 31 -3.72 24.93 -28.05
C HIS A 31 -5.13 24.52 -27.61
N LYS A 32 -5.44 24.70 -26.32
CA LYS A 32 -6.77 24.50 -25.74
C LYS A 32 -7.02 25.44 -24.57
N GLU A 33 -8.27 25.56 -24.15
CA GLU A 33 -8.60 26.18 -22.87
C GLU A 33 -7.90 25.43 -21.72
N VAL A 34 -7.31 26.17 -20.78
CA VAL A 34 -6.55 25.59 -19.67
C VAL A 34 -7.43 24.75 -18.73
N SER A 35 -8.73 25.04 -18.66
CA SER A 35 -9.69 24.26 -17.88
C SER A 35 -10.19 23.00 -18.58
N ASP A 36 -10.00 22.89 -19.90
CA ASP A 36 -10.45 21.72 -20.65
C ASP A 36 -9.43 20.60 -20.54
N VAL A 37 -9.82 19.45 -19.98
CA VAL A 37 -8.91 18.31 -19.79
C VAL A 37 -8.85 17.38 -21.00
N LEU A 38 -9.79 17.52 -21.95
CA LEU A 38 -9.88 16.72 -23.17
C LEU A 38 -9.03 17.30 -24.30
N LEU A 39 -8.47 16.43 -25.13
CA LEU A 39 -7.96 16.81 -26.45
C LEU A 39 -9.09 16.68 -27.46
N ARG A 40 -9.97 17.69 -27.52
CA ARG A 40 -11.19 17.63 -28.35
C ARG A 40 -10.91 17.37 -29.82
N ASP A 41 -9.80 17.87 -30.36
CA ASP A 41 -9.45 17.67 -31.76
C ASP A 41 -9.09 16.21 -32.07
N ASP A 42 -8.41 15.52 -31.14
CA ASP A 42 -8.15 14.08 -31.26
C ASP A 42 -9.49 13.31 -31.24
N MET A 43 -10.42 13.66 -30.36
CA MET A 43 -11.74 13.03 -30.30
C MET A 43 -12.56 13.29 -31.57
N ARG A 44 -12.56 14.52 -32.07
CA ARG A 44 -13.23 14.88 -33.34
C ARG A 44 -12.66 14.09 -34.51
N LEU A 45 -11.33 13.98 -34.59
CA LEU A 45 -10.65 13.24 -35.63
C LEU A 45 -11.00 11.75 -35.57
N TYR A 46 -10.93 11.15 -34.37
CA TYR A 46 -11.31 9.77 -34.14
C TYR A 46 -12.77 9.49 -34.56
N LEU A 47 -13.73 10.25 -34.03
CA LEU A 47 -15.15 10.04 -34.31
C LEU A 47 -15.48 10.23 -35.79
N ARG A 48 -14.91 11.25 -36.43
CA ARG A 48 -15.08 11.49 -37.88
C ARG A 48 -14.58 10.32 -38.71
N ASN A 49 -13.44 9.75 -38.35
CA ASN A 49 -12.86 8.62 -39.09
C ASN A 49 -13.62 7.32 -38.82
N ARG A 50 -13.93 7.03 -37.56
CA ARG A 50 -14.59 5.79 -37.12
C ARG A 50 -16.02 5.65 -37.64
N TYR A 51 -16.75 6.76 -37.73
CA TYR A 51 -18.16 6.81 -38.15
C TYR A 51 -18.36 7.50 -39.51
N LYS A 52 -17.29 7.57 -40.33
CA LYS A 52 -17.36 8.14 -41.68
C LYS A 52 -18.38 7.42 -42.56
N ALA A 53 -18.43 6.09 -42.47
CA ALA A 53 -19.35 5.27 -43.23
C ALA A 53 -20.81 5.47 -42.80
N ASP A 54 -21.03 5.80 -41.52
CA ASP A 54 -22.34 6.08 -40.93
C ASP A 54 -22.79 7.55 -41.14
N GLY A 55 -21.96 8.35 -41.83
CA GLY A 55 -22.26 9.73 -42.17
C GLY A 55 -22.37 10.67 -40.97
N ILE A 56 -21.59 10.46 -39.91
CA ILE A 56 -21.65 11.34 -38.72
C ILE A 56 -21.35 12.80 -39.07
N THR A 57 -22.18 13.72 -38.57
CA THR A 57 -22.01 15.16 -38.84
C THR A 57 -21.11 15.85 -37.81
N PRO A 58 -20.55 17.03 -38.11
CA PRO A 58 -19.84 17.83 -37.11
C PRO A 58 -20.69 18.20 -35.88
N LEU A 59 -21.99 18.48 -36.06
CA LEU A 59 -22.85 18.82 -34.93
C LEU A 59 -23.14 17.60 -34.04
N GLU A 60 -23.30 16.42 -34.65
CA GLU A 60 -23.41 15.14 -33.94
C GLU A 60 -22.16 14.85 -33.11
N ILE A 61 -20.97 15.13 -33.64
CA ILE A 61 -19.70 15.03 -32.88
C ILE A 61 -19.69 15.98 -31.68
N GLU A 62 -20.13 17.24 -31.83
CA GLU A 62 -20.20 18.17 -30.70
C GLU A 62 -21.23 17.73 -29.65
N ARG A 63 -22.34 17.09 -30.04
CA ARG A 63 -23.29 16.48 -29.09
C ARG A 63 -22.66 15.32 -28.31
N VAL A 64 -21.81 14.51 -28.95
CA VAL A 64 -21.04 13.45 -28.29
C VAL A 64 -20.08 14.07 -27.26
N LEU A 65 -19.32 15.09 -27.63
CA LEU A 65 -18.43 15.81 -26.71
C LEU A 65 -19.19 16.42 -25.53
N ALA A 66 -20.30 17.10 -25.79
CA ALA A 66 -21.14 17.68 -24.76
C ALA A 66 -21.60 16.62 -23.74
N LYS A 67 -22.02 15.43 -24.23
CA LYS A 67 -22.41 14.31 -23.38
C LYS A 67 -21.26 13.75 -22.55
N LEU A 68 -20.05 13.67 -23.11
CA LEU A 68 -18.86 13.22 -22.37
C LEU A 68 -18.41 14.22 -21.30
N THR A 69 -18.61 15.52 -21.52
CA THR A 69 -18.21 16.60 -20.59
C THR A 69 -19.28 17.01 -19.59
N ALA A 70 -20.49 16.47 -19.70
CA ALA A 70 -21.63 16.92 -18.91
C ALA A 70 -21.38 16.74 -17.40
N ASN A 71 -21.52 17.82 -16.64
CA ASN A 71 -21.49 17.75 -15.18
C ASN A 71 -22.87 17.38 -14.64
N VAL A 72 -22.96 16.22 -14.02
CA VAL A 72 -24.20 15.65 -13.46
C VAL A 72 -24.38 15.93 -11.96
N GLY A 73 -23.52 16.77 -11.35
CA GLY A 73 -23.61 17.16 -9.94
C GLY A 73 -23.20 16.07 -8.95
N PHE A 74 -22.59 14.98 -9.43
CA PHE A 74 -22.13 13.86 -8.61
C PHE A 74 -20.78 14.12 -7.94
N SER A 75 -20.40 13.30 -6.96
CA SER A 75 -19.03 13.26 -6.41
C SER A 75 -18.01 12.84 -7.49
N LEU A 76 -16.71 13.10 -7.27
CA LEU A 76 -15.67 12.72 -8.24
C LEU A 76 -15.68 11.22 -8.53
N TYR A 77 -15.87 10.37 -7.52
CA TYR A 77 -15.96 8.92 -7.70
C TYR A 77 -17.12 8.53 -8.62
N GLU A 78 -18.31 9.09 -8.38
CA GLU A 78 -19.50 8.82 -9.17
C GLU A 78 -19.40 9.37 -10.60
N GLN A 79 -18.79 10.55 -10.77
CA GLN A 79 -18.48 11.10 -12.09
C GLN A 79 -17.49 10.21 -12.84
N ASN A 80 -16.44 9.71 -12.16
CA ASN A 80 -15.51 8.78 -12.76
C ASN A 80 -16.20 7.49 -13.17
N HIS A 81 -16.98 6.89 -12.28
CA HIS A 81 -17.75 5.69 -12.58
C HIS A 81 -18.68 5.91 -13.80
N HIS A 82 -19.48 6.98 -13.81
CA HIS A 82 -20.42 7.27 -14.89
C HIS A 82 -19.71 7.47 -16.24
N THR A 83 -18.68 8.31 -16.25
CA THR A 83 -17.94 8.64 -17.48
C THR A 83 -17.15 7.43 -17.99
N TYR A 84 -16.60 6.62 -17.08
CA TYR A 84 -15.94 5.37 -17.41
C TYR A 84 -16.87 4.43 -18.16
N TRP A 85 -18.11 4.27 -17.69
CA TRP A 85 -19.13 3.47 -18.40
C TRP A 85 -19.46 4.02 -19.79
N LEU A 86 -19.59 5.34 -19.95
CA LEU A 86 -19.78 5.93 -21.28
C LEU A 86 -18.61 5.64 -22.21
N MET A 87 -17.38 5.64 -21.69
CA MET A 87 -16.16 5.39 -22.47
C MET A 87 -16.02 3.91 -22.87
N THR A 88 -16.35 2.98 -21.98
CA THR A 88 -16.13 1.54 -22.19
C THR A 88 -17.29 0.82 -22.86
N GLU A 89 -18.52 1.23 -22.57
CA GLU A 89 -19.73 0.63 -23.13
C GLU A 89 -20.36 1.42 -24.26
N GLY A 90 -19.99 2.70 -24.43
CA GLY A 90 -20.60 3.56 -25.41
C GLY A 90 -22.04 3.96 -25.08
N PHE A 91 -22.70 4.62 -26.03
CA PHE A 91 -24.08 5.07 -25.89
C PHE A 91 -24.73 5.38 -27.23
N SER A 92 -26.06 5.30 -27.29
CA SER A 92 -26.82 5.74 -28.47
C SER A 92 -26.88 7.27 -28.57
N LEU A 93 -26.65 7.76 -29.78
CA LEU A 93 -26.78 9.15 -30.20
C LEU A 93 -27.96 9.28 -31.16
N LYS A 94 -28.93 10.13 -30.80
CA LYS A 94 -30.01 10.51 -31.69
C LYS A 94 -29.48 11.39 -32.82
N ARG A 95 -29.71 10.96 -34.06
CA ARG A 95 -29.25 11.65 -35.27
C ARG A 95 -29.98 12.97 -35.48
N GLU A 96 -29.35 13.88 -36.21
CA GLU A 96 -30.01 15.12 -36.64
C GLU A 96 -31.16 14.86 -37.61
N ASP A 97 -30.93 13.93 -38.54
CA ASP A 97 -31.99 13.42 -39.40
C ASP A 97 -32.76 12.32 -38.65
N ALA A 98 -33.99 12.65 -38.26
CA ALA A 98 -34.89 11.72 -37.56
C ALA A 98 -35.29 10.49 -38.41
N ALA A 99 -35.02 10.49 -39.72
CA ALA A 99 -35.24 9.33 -40.57
C ALA A 99 -34.12 8.28 -40.44
N LEU A 100 -32.94 8.66 -39.94
CA LEU A 100 -31.84 7.74 -39.69
C LEU A 100 -31.99 7.07 -38.31
N PRO A 101 -31.61 5.78 -38.17
CA PRO A 101 -31.57 5.14 -36.87
C PRO A 101 -30.53 5.80 -35.96
N ASP A 102 -30.75 5.73 -34.65
CA ASP A 102 -29.79 6.16 -33.65
C ASP A 102 -28.41 5.50 -33.91
N LEU A 103 -27.35 6.30 -33.85
CA LEU A 103 -25.99 5.81 -34.04
C LEU A 103 -25.40 5.44 -32.69
N PHE A 104 -24.87 4.23 -32.56
CA PHE A 104 -24.19 3.79 -31.35
C PHE A 104 -22.74 4.28 -31.35
N ILE A 105 -22.41 5.14 -30.39
CA ILE A 105 -21.11 5.79 -30.27
C ILE A 105 -20.26 5.06 -29.23
N GLU A 106 -19.06 4.68 -29.63
CA GLU A 106 -18.00 4.07 -28.84
C GLU A 106 -16.85 5.10 -28.77
N PRO A 107 -16.67 5.80 -27.63
CA PRO A 107 -15.59 6.79 -27.50
C PRO A 107 -14.19 6.19 -27.64
N ILE A 108 -14.04 4.88 -27.38
CA ILE A 108 -12.82 4.11 -27.59
C ILE A 108 -13.19 2.81 -28.33
N ASP A 109 -12.44 2.48 -29.39
CA ASP A 109 -12.67 1.26 -30.18
C ASP A 109 -11.92 0.07 -29.57
N PHE A 110 -12.62 -0.78 -28.83
CA PHE A 110 -12.04 -1.96 -28.19
C PHE A 110 -12.13 -3.24 -29.03
N ASN A 111 -12.47 -3.15 -30.32
CA ASN A 111 -12.54 -4.33 -31.18
C ASN A 111 -11.13 -4.87 -31.49
N LYS A 112 -11.03 -6.16 -31.85
CA LYS A 112 -9.76 -6.86 -32.11
C LYS A 112 -8.89 -6.19 -33.20
N GLY A 113 -9.50 -5.44 -34.13
CA GLY A 113 -8.80 -4.61 -35.12
C GLY A 113 -8.81 -3.09 -34.83
N GLY A 114 -9.49 -2.67 -33.77
CA GLY A 114 -9.78 -1.27 -33.42
C GLY A 114 -8.58 -0.47 -32.90
N ILE A 115 -7.49 -1.15 -32.55
CA ILE A 115 -6.23 -0.52 -32.10
C ILE A 115 -5.71 0.49 -33.11
N LYS A 116 -5.84 0.19 -34.40
CA LYS A 116 -5.43 1.08 -35.50
C LYS A 116 -6.37 2.28 -35.68
N ASN A 117 -7.59 2.17 -35.19
CA ASN A 117 -8.59 3.24 -35.26
C ASN A 117 -8.41 4.25 -34.13
N ASN A 118 -7.90 3.82 -32.98
CA ASN A 118 -7.65 4.68 -31.83
C ASN A 118 -6.37 5.51 -31.98
N LEU A 119 -6.42 6.73 -31.45
CA LEU A 119 -5.28 7.64 -31.32
C LEU A 119 -4.72 7.53 -29.90
N PHE A 120 -3.46 7.12 -29.80
CA PHE A 120 -2.74 7.01 -28.53
C PHE A 120 -1.71 8.11 -28.43
N ARG A 121 -1.81 8.96 -27.40
CA ARG A 121 -0.91 10.08 -27.18
C ARG A 121 -0.40 10.09 -25.74
N ILE A 122 0.87 10.39 -25.55
CA ILE A 122 1.45 10.72 -24.25
C ILE A 122 1.78 12.22 -24.26
N VAL A 123 1.32 12.94 -23.25
CA VAL A 123 1.52 14.38 -23.12
C VAL A 123 2.19 14.67 -21.79
N ASN A 124 3.27 15.43 -21.81
CA ASN A 124 3.92 15.96 -20.61
C ASN A 124 3.78 17.48 -20.55
N GLN A 125 4.04 18.09 -19.39
CA GLN A 125 4.02 19.56 -19.25
C GLN A 125 2.68 20.20 -19.67
N LEU A 126 1.55 19.49 -19.50
CA LEU A 126 0.22 20.01 -19.82
C LEU A 126 -0.35 20.79 -18.64
N GLU A 127 -0.55 22.09 -18.85
CA GLU A 127 -1.19 22.94 -17.86
C GLU A 127 -2.71 22.69 -17.81
N ILE A 128 -3.19 22.43 -16.61
CA ILE A 128 -4.61 22.23 -16.31
C ILE A 128 -5.01 23.15 -15.17
N GLN A 129 -6.02 23.96 -15.41
CA GLN A 129 -6.59 24.90 -14.44
C GLN A 129 -7.92 24.36 -13.92
N GLY A 130 -7.94 23.92 -12.67
CA GLY A 130 -9.17 23.65 -11.93
C GLY A 130 -9.43 24.74 -10.90
N SER A 131 -9.61 24.36 -9.64
CA SER A 131 -9.57 25.32 -8.52
C SER A 131 -8.17 25.91 -8.35
N GLU A 132 -7.14 25.10 -8.59
CA GLU A 132 -5.74 25.50 -8.60
C GLU A 132 -5.07 25.03 -9.89
N ARG A 133 -3.98 25.70 -10.25
CA ARG A 133 -3.18 25.38 -11.42
C ARG A 133 -2.26 24.19 -11.13
N ARG A 134 -2.33 23.15 -11.97
CA ARG A 134 -1.49 21.95 -11.84
C ARG A 134 -0.95 21.50 -13.19
N ILE A 135 0.25 20.91 -13.15
CA ILE A 135 0.95 20.37 -14.31
C ILE A 135 1.36 18.93 -13.93
N PRO A 136 0.56 17.92 -14.31
CA PRO A 136 0.98 16.53 -14.15
C PRO A 136 2.19 16.21 -15.03
N ASP A 137 3.06 15.31 -14.56
CA ASP A 137 4.30 14.99 -15.27
C ASP A 137 4.05 14.20 -16.56
N GLY A 138 2.99 13.39 -16.60
CA GLY A 138 2.56 12.71 -17.83
C GLY A 138 1.08 12.37 -17.83
N ILE A 139 0.45 12.44 -18.99
CA ILE A 139 -0.95 12.04 -19.19
C ILE A 139 -1.04 11.21 -20.46
N VAL A 140 -1.52 9.98 -20.33
CA VAL A 140 -1.84 9.11 -21.47
C VAL A 140 -3.26 9.37 -21.92
N TYR A 141 -3.40 9.71 -23.19
CA TYR A 141 -4.64 9.97 -23.87
C TYR A 141 -4.98 8.84 -24.85
N VAL A 142 -6.25 8.45 -24.89
CA VAL A 142 -6.84 7.60 -25.93
C VAL A 142 -8.00 8.35 -26.56
N ASN A 143 -7.90 8.64 -27.87
CA ASN A 143 -8.87 9.46 -28.62
C ASN A 143 -9.12 10.84 -27.98
N GLY A 144 -8.13 11.39 -27.26
CA GLY A 144 -8.25 12.64 -26.53
C GLY A 144 -8.91 12.57 -25.15
N LEU A 145 -9.20 11.37 -24.63
CA LEU A 145 -9.62 11.13 -23.24
C LEU A 145 -8.41 10.87 -22.33
N PRO A 146 -8.23 11.57 -21.19
CA PRO A 146 -7.10 11.38 -20.27
C PRO A 146 -7.31 10.12 -19.40
N VAL A 147 -6.87 8.97 -19.91
CA VAL A 147 -7.13 7.66 -19.28
C VAL A 147 -6.15 7.31 -18.17
N VAL A 148 -4.90 7.79 -18.21
CA VAL A 148 -3.90 7.53 -17.16
C VAL A 148 -3.11 8.80 -16.86
N VAL A 149 -2.92 9.09 -15.58
CA VAL A 149 -2.10 10.22 -15.10
C VAL A 149 -0.88 9.65 -14.39
N LEU A 150 0.29 10.18 -14.73
CA LEU A 150 1.59 9.76 -14.24
C LEU A 150 2.21 10.92 -13.44
N GLU A 151 2.78 10.57 -12.29
CA GLU A 151 3.53 11.48 -11.44
C GLU A 151 4.90 10.87 -11.14
N PHE A 152 5.94 11.65 -11.36
CA PHE A 152 7.33 11.26 -11.20
C PHE A 152 7.96 11.96 -10.00
N LYS A 153 9.02 11.37 -9.46
CA LYS A 153 9.90 11.99 -8.45
C LYS A 153 11.35 11.72 -8.82
N SER A 154 12.25 12.56 -8.30
CA SER A 154 13.68 12.46 -8.59
C SER A 154 14.31 11.22 -7.94
N ALA A 155 14.80 10.28 -8.75
CA ALA A 155 15.58 9.10 -8.32
C ALA A 155 16.80 9.42 -7.43
N VAL A 156 17.35 10.63 -7.55
CA VAL A 156 18.64 11.03 -6.94
C VAL A 156 18.47 11.75 -5.59
N LYS A 157 17.24 12.11 -5.22
CA LYS A 157 16.98 12.84 -3.97
C LYS A 157 16.43 11.87 -2.92
N GLU A 158 17.26 11.51 -1.95
CA GLU A 158 16.91 10.55 -0.87
C GLU A 158 15.69 10.98 -0.04
N ASP A 159 15.39 12.28 0.03
CA ASP A 159 14.27 12.85 0.81
C ASP A 159 12.91 12.81 0.09
N THR A 160 12.88 12.47 -1.21
CA THR A 160 11.63 12.40 -2.00
C THR A 160 11.28 10.96 -2.30
N THR A 161 10.08 10.55 -1.91
CA THR A 161 9.62 9.16 -2.08
C THR A 161 8.46 9.08 -3.06
N ILE A 162 8.21 7.90 -3.62
CA ILE A 162 6.98 7.65 -4.41
C ILE A 162 5.68 7.86 -3.60
N MET A 163 5.75 7.93 -2.27
CA MET A 163 4.63 8.34 -1.41
C MET A 163 4.26 9.81 -1.61
N ASP A 164 5.23 10.68 -1.94
CA ASP A 164 4.96 12.08 -2.28
C ASP A 164 4.19 12.19 -3.60
N ALA A 165 4.55 11.37 -4.59
CA ALA A 165 3.81 11.26 -5.85
C ALA A 165 2.38 10.74 -5.61
N TYR A 166 2.22 9.72 -4.78
CA TYR A 166 0.91 9.23 -4.36
C TYR A 166 0.07 10.33 -3.71
N THR A 167 0.64 11.08 -2.76
CA THR A 167 -0.03 12.17 -2.06
C THR A 167 -0.40 13.31 -3.02
N GLN A 168 0.46 13.58 -4.01
CA GLN A 168 0.19 14.56 -5.05
C GLN A 168 -1.05 14.20 -5.86
N LEU A 169 -1.13 12.96 -6.33
CA LEU A 169 -2.26 12.52 -7.14
C LEU A 169 -3.55 12.42 -6.30
N THR A 170 -3.50 11.70 -5.18
CA THR A 170 -4.69 11.31 -4.40
C THR A 170 -5.23 12.40 -3.49
N VAL A 171 -4.40 13.38 -3.10
CA VAL A 171 -4.82 14.50 -2.24
C VAL A 171 -4.82 15.81 -3.01
N ARG A 172 -3.69 16.24 -3.56
CA ARG A 172 -3.55 17.57 -4.19
C ARG A 172 -4.35 17.64 -5.49
N TYR A 173 -4.03 16.82 -6.48
CA TYR A 173 -4.65 16.88 -7.79
C TYR A 173 -6.14 16.50 -7.73
N ARG A 174 -6.49 15.54 -6.88
CA ARG A 174 -7.88 15.18 -6.59
C ARG A 174 -8.72 16.38 -6.13
N ARG A 175 -8.15 17.31 -5.36
CA ARG A 175 -8.79 18.55 -4.91
C ARG A 175 -8.71 19.67 -5.95
N ASP A 176 -7.56 19.80 -6.58
CA ASP A 176 -7.18 20.97 -7.37
C ASP A 176 -7.68 20.88 -8.82
N ILE A 177 -7.60 19.70 -9.43
CA ILE A 177 -8.00 19.43 -10.82
C ILE A 177 -8.86 18.14 -10.93
N PRO A 178 -9.98 18.04 -10.19
CA PRO A 178 -10.81 16.83 -10.14
C PRO A 178 -11.32 16.40 -11.52
N ASP A 179 -11.57 17.36 -12.41
CA ASP A 179 -12.10 17.12 -13.76
C ASP A 179 -11.21 16.23 -14.62
N LEU A 180 -9.89 16.24 -14.39
CA LEU A 180 -8.94 15.35 -15.06
C LEU A 180 -9.26 13.88 -14.75
N PHE A 181 -9.68 13.60 -13.53
CA PHE A 181 -9.92 12.24 -13.05
C PHE A 181 -11.33 11.72 -13.34
N LYS A 182 -12.19 12.50 -14.00
CA LYS A 182 -13.47 12.01 -14.54
C LYS A 182 -13.28 10.86 -15.51
N TYR A 183 -12.24 10.90 -16.34
CA TYR A 183 -11.99 9.89 -17.39
C TYR A 183 -10.97 8.82 -16.98
N ASN A 184 -10.33 9.00 -15.82
CA ASN A 184 -9.19 8.22 -15.40
C ASN A 184 -9.55 6.73 -15.20
N ALA A 185 -8.75 5.85 -15.78
CA ALA A 185 -8.78 4.41 -15.55
C ALA A 185 -7.93 4.05 -14.31
N PHE A 186 -6.69 4.51 -14.27
CA PHE A 186 -5.77 4.32 -13.15
C PHE A 186 -4.66 5.36 -13.17
N VAL A 187 -3.84 5.42 -12.12
CA VAL A 187 -2.73 6.36 -11.99
C VAL A 187 -1.40 5.64 -11.78
N VAL A 188 -0.30 6.30 -12.10
CA VAL A 188 1.07 5.78 -11.94
C VAL A 188 1.90 6.72 -11.08
N ILE A 189 2.67 6.13 -10.18
CA ILE A 189 3.68 6.79 -9.37
C ILE A 189 5.04 6.16 -9.65
N SER A 190 6.06 6.98 -9.84
CA SER A 190 7.41 6.48 -10.14
C SER A 190 8.51 7.42 -9.68
N ASP A 191 9.62 6.85 -9.22
CA ASP A 191 10.90 7.57 -9.04
C ASP A 191 11.98 7.07 -10.02
N GLY A 192 11.58 6.27 -11.01
CA GLY A 192 12.44 5.57 -11.97
C GLY A 192 12.91 4.19 -11.49
N VAL A 193 13.08 3.98 -10.18
CA VAL A 193 13.49 2.69 -9.60
C VAL A 193 12.27 1.93 -9.10
N ASN A 194 11.42 2.59 -8.33
CA ASN A 194 10.16 2.09 -7.81
C ASN A 194 9.05 2.61 -8.71
N ASN A 195 8.33 1.69 -9.35
CA ASN A 195 7.27 2.02 -10.31
C ASN A 195 6.00 1.28 -9.90
N LYS A 196 4.96 2.02 -9.51
CA LYS A 196 3.70 1.43 -9.07
C LYS A 196 2.51 2.09 -9.76
N TYR A 197 1.44 1.33 -9.94
CA TYR A 197 0.17 1.82 -10.45
C TYR A 197 -0.97 1.39 -9.54
N GLY A 198 -2.05 2.16 -9.55
CA GLY A 198 -3.19 1.91 -8.68
C GLY A 198 -4.39 2.76 -9.05
N SER A 199 -5.49 2.56 -8.32
CA SER A 199 -6.66 3.43 -8.42
C SER A 199 -6.42 4.71 -7.62
N LEU A 200 -6.90 5.85 -8.14
CA LEU A 200 -6.92 7.12 -7.42
C LEU A 200 -7.63 7.04 -6.05
N PHE A 201 -8.58 6.10 -5.92
CA PHE A 201 -9.41 5.93 -4.72
C PHE A 201 -8.88 4.85 -3.76
N SER A 202 -7.73 4.25 -4.07
CA SER A 202 -7.15 3.19 -3.24
C SER A 202 -6.03 3.72 -2.34
N PRO A 203 -5.89 3.19 -1.10
CA PRO A 203 -4.72 3.45 -0.26
C PRO A 203 -3.40 3.04 -0.94
N TYR A 204 -2.29 3.62 -0.47
CA TYR A 204 -0.95 3.37 -1.01
C TYR A 204 -0.56 1.88 -1.03
N ASP A 205 -0.95 1.10 -0.01
CA ASP A 205 -0.71 -0.35 0.07
C ASP A 205 -1.34 -1.17 -1.09
N PHE A 206 -2.24 -0.56 -1.87
CA PHE A 206 -2.88 -1.16 -3.03
C PHE A 206 -2.33 -0.65 -4.37
N PHE A 207 -1.16 0.00 -4.34
CA PHE A 207 -0.38 0.31 -5.53
C PHE A 207 0.66 -0.78 -5.78
N TYR A 208 0.66 -1.34 -7.00
CA TYR A 208 1.46 -2.51 -7.35
C TYR A 208 2.39 -2.23 -8.53
N ALA A 209 3.49 -2.97 -8.61
CA ALA A 209 4.37 -2.94 -9.76
C ALA A 209 3.86 -3.86 -10.89
N TRP A 210 4.09 -3.47 -12.14
CA TRP A 210 3.86 -4.34 -13.31
C TRP A 210 5.16 -5.00 -13.74
N ARG A 211 5.37 -6.27 -13.36
CA ARG A 211 6.71 -6.91 -13.37
C ARG A 211 7.01 -7.82 -14.57
N LYS A 212 6.06 -8.04 -15.49
CA LYS A 212 6.21 -8.94 -16.66
C LYS A 212 5.73 -8.27 -17.95
N VAL A 213 6.43 -8.46 -19.06
CA VAL A 213 5.96 -7.99 -20.39
C VAL A 213 5.02 -9.03 -20.99
N GLU A 214 5.42 -10.29 -20.95
CA GLU A 214 4.64 -11.46 -21.34
C GLU A 214 4.43 -12.42 -20.17
N SER A 215 3.44 -13.31 -20.30
CA SER A 215 3.04 -14.21 -19.22
C SER A 215 4.12 -15.21 -18.79
N ASN A 216 5.05 -15.55 -19.69
CA ASN A 216 6.13 -16.51 -19.43
C ASN A 216 7.44 -15.84 -19.02
N ASP A 217 7.47 -14.50 -18.93
CA ASP A 217 8.67 -13.78 -18.50
C ASP A 217 8.95 -13.98 -17.02
N LYS A 218 10.22 -13.92 -16.64
CA LYS A 218 10.61 -13.78 -15.24
C LYS A 218 10.25 -12.38 -14.75
N ALA A 219 9.70 -12.28 -13.55
CA ALA A 219 9.40 -10.99 -12.93
C ALA A 219 10.70 -10.21 -12.70
N THR A 220 10.69 -8.90 -13.00
CA THR A 220 11.83 -8.00 -12.80
C THR A 220 11.51 -6.85 -11.86
N ASP A 221 12.51 -6.33 -11.17
CA ASP A 221 12.38 -5.22 -10.20
C ASP A 221 13.34 -4.05 -10.51
N GLY A 222 13.22 -2.95 -9.75
CA GLY A 222 14.05 -1.76 -9.90
C GLY A 222 13.82 -1.05 -11.24
N ILE A 223 14.88 -0.53 -11.87
CA ILE A 223 14.78 0.21 -13.13
C ILE A 223 14.12 -0.62 -14.25
N ASN A 224 14.34 -1.94 -14.27
CA ASN A 224 13.70 -2.83 -15.24
C ASN A 224 12.18 -2.87 -15.08
N SER A 225 11.64 -2.59 -13.88
CA SER A 225 10.19 -2.53 -13.65
C SER A 225 9.50 -1.39 -14.41
N LEU A 226 10.22 -0.28 -14.70
CA LEU A 226 9.71 0.80 -15.55
C LEU A 226 9.54 0.31 -16.99
N LEU A 227 10.54 -0.40 -17.51
CA LEU A 227 10.51 -0.98 -18.85
C LEU A 227 9.38 -2.01 -18.98
N THR A 228 9.22 -2.90 -17.99
CA THR A 228 8.13 -3.87 -17.99
C THR A 228 6.77 -3.20 -17.85
N MET A 229 6.66 -2.09 -17.13
CA MET A 229 5.41 -1.33 -17.07
C MET A 229 5.06 -0.71 -18.42
N VAL A 230 6.00 -0.05 -19.11
CA VAL A 230 5.72 0.60 -20.40
C VAL A 230 5.47 -0.44 -21.50
N LYS A 231 6.37 -1.41 -21.68
CA LYS A 231 6.22 -2.49 -22.69
C LYS A 231 5.12 -3.49 -22.34
N GLY A 232 4.78 -3.58 -21.06
CA GLY A 232 3.79 -4.48 -20.51
C GLY A 232 2.41 -3.81 -20.45
N LEU A 233 2.15 -3.10 -19.36
CA LEU A 233 0.86 -2.46 -19.07
C LEU A 233 0.43 -1.45 -20.14
N PHE A 234 1.37 -0.64 -20.64
CA PHE A 234 1.08 0.41 -21.63
C PHE A 234 1.18 -0.03 -23.08
N ARG A 235 1.44 -1.30 -23.38
CA ARG A 235 1.23 -1.82 -24.73
C ARG A 235 -0.22 -1.57 -25.14
N LYS A 236 -0.46 -0.98 -26.32
CA LYS A 236 -1.78 -0.46 -26.73
C LYS A 236 -2.90 -1.49 -26.61
N GLU A 237 -2.68 -2.71 -27.10
CA GLU A 237 -3.58 -3.86 -26.98
C GLU A 237 -3.96 -4.12 -25.52
N ARG A 238 -2.95 -4.11 -24.64
CA ARG A 238 -3.07 -4.44 -23.23
C ARG A 238 -3.73 -3.32 -22.45
N LEU A 239 -3.35 -2.06 -22.70
CA LEU A 239 -3.99 -0.91 -22.08
C LEU A 239 -5.49 -0.88 -22.38
N LEU A 240 -5.88 -1.10 -23.64
CA LEU A 240 -7.28 -1.20 -24.02
C LEU A 240 -8.00 -2.37 -23.33
N SER A 241 -7.37 -3.54 -23.27
CA SER A 241 -7.92 -4.69 -22.55
C SER A 241 -8.09 -4.39 -21.06
N VAL A 242 -7.10 -3.75 -20.42
CA VAL A 242 -7.16 -3.39 -19.00
C VAL A 242 -8.30 -2.40 -18.74
N ILE A 243 -8.42 -1.36 -19.57
CA ILE A 243 -9.50 -0.37 -19.48
C ILE A 243 -10.86 -1.02 -19.75
N LYS A 244 -10.96 -1.99 -20.64
CA LYS A 244 -12.28 -2.59 -20.92
C LYS A 244 -12.72 -3.57 -19.86
N ASP A 245 -11.83 -4.45 -19.41
CA ASP A 245 -12.23 -5.68 -18.73
C ASP A 245 -11.61 -5.87 -17.34
N PHE A 246 -10.69 -4.99 -16.91
CA PHE A 246 -9.90 -5.18 -15.69
C PHE A 246 -9.90 -3.99 -14.72
N VAL A 247 -10.83 -3.05 -14.88
CA VAL A 247 -11.14 -2.02 -13.88
C VAL A 247 -12.58 -2.21 -13.41
N PHE A 248 -12.73 -2.54 -12.15
CA PHE A 248 -14.01 -2.86 -11.55
C PHE A 248 -14.49 -1.74 -10.62
N PHE A 249 -15.72 -1.29 -10.86
CA PHE A 249 -16.52 -0.45 -9.97
C PHE A 249 -17.71 -1.26 -9.44
N PRO A 250 -17.91 -1.35 -8.11
CA PRO A 250 -19.12 -1.91 -7.56
C PRO A 250 -20.35 -1.04 -7.93
N ASP A 251 -21.46 -1.68 -8.26
CA ASP A 251 -22.73 -1.06 -8.62
C ASP A 251 -23.26 -0.12 -7.52
N SER A 252 -22.96 -0.45 -6.26
CA SER A 252 -23.16 0.41 -5.10
C SER A 252 -21.91 0.36 -4.23
N SER A 253 -21.37 1.54 -3.90
CA SER A 253 -20.19 1.66 -3.04
C SER A 253 -20.36 2.84 -2.09
N LYS A 254 -20.30 2.56 -0.78
CA LYS A 254 -20.24 3.60 0.26
C LYS A 254 -18.83 4.17 0.45
N ASN A 255 -17.80 3.48 -0.05
CA ASN A 255 -16.38 3.74 0.27
C ASN A 255 -15.54 4.03 -0.98
N GLU A 256 -16.14 4.56 -2.06
CA GLU A 256 -15.43 4.90 -3.31
C GLU A 256 -14.52 3.77 -3.86
N LYS A 257 -14.92 2.51 -3.71
CA LYS A 257 -14.08 1.36 -4.05
C LYS A 257 -13.95 1.22 -5.58
N LYS A 258 -12.73 1.36 -6.09
CA LYS A 258 -12.36 1.05 -7.48
C LYS A 258 -11.16 0.12 -7.50
N VAL A 259 -11.27 -0.98 -8.24
CA VAL A 259 -10.22 -2.02 -8.30
C VAL A 259 -9.62 -2.05 -9.70
N VAL A 260 -8.29 -2.02 -9.78
CA VAL A 260 -7.53 -2.21 -11.03
C VAL A 260 -6.80 -3.55 -10.92
N CYS A 261 -6.78 -4.36 -11.98
CA CYS A 261 -6.12 -5.67 -11.91
C CYS A 261 -4.63 -5.56 -11.62
N ARG A 262 -4.10 -6.62 -11.01
CA ARG A 262 -2.67 -6.91 -10.91
C ARG A 262 -2.22 -7.68 -12.16
N TYR A 263 -0.95 -7.55 -12.56
CA TYR A 263 -0.42 -8.31 -13.71
C TYR A 263 -0.67 -9.84 -13.64
N PRO A 264 -0.55 -10.56 -12.50
CA PRO A 264 -0.86 -12.00 -12.46
C PRO A 264 -2.33 -12.29 -12.74
N GLN A 265 -3.24 -11.43 -12.27
CA GLN A 265 -4.68 -11.57 -12.54
C GLN A 265 -4.96 -11.38 -14.03
N PHE A 266 -4.32 -10.39 -14.66
CA PHE A 266 -4.45 -10.17 -16.10
C PHE A 266 -4.03 -11.41 -16.90
N PHE A 267 -2.81 -11.92 -16.68
CA PHE A 267 -2.30 -13.06 -17.43
C PHE A 267 -3.07 -14.35 -17.15
N ALA A 268 -3.41 -14.62 -15.89
CA ALA A 268 -4.20 -15.78 -15.51
C ALA A 268 -5.58 -15.77 -16.17
N THR A 269 -6.29 -14.64 -16.13
CA THR A 269 -7.62 -14.51 -16.75
C THR A 269 -7.56 -14.75 -18.25
N HIS A 270 -6.60 -14.18 -18.98
CA HIS A 270 -6.46 -14.41 -20.42
C HIS A 270 -6.12 -15.86 -20.75
N LYS A 271 -5.16 -16.48 -20.04
CA LYS A 271 -4.81 -17.90 -20.26
C LYS A 271 -5.99 -18.82 -19.97
N LEU A 272 -6.72 -18.59 -18.88
CA LEU A 272 -7.93 -19.35 -18.55
C LEU A 272 -9.00 -19.16 -19.60
N PHE A 273 -9.25 -17.95 -20.06
CA PHE A 273 -10.24 -17.67 -21.10
C PHE A 273 -9.93 -18.45 -22.38
N ASP A 274 -8.68 -18.41 -22.85
CA ASP A 274 -8.24 -19.14 -24.05
C ASP A 274 -8.33 -20.66 -23.85
N ASN A 275 -7.95 -21.16 -22.67
CA ASN A 275 -8.05 -22.58 -22.35
C ASN A 275 -9.50 -23.06 -22.29
N ILE A 276 -10.39 -22.32 -21.63
CA ILE A 276 -11.83 -22.59 -21.59
C ILE A 276 -12.41 -22.59 -23.00
N ARG A 277 -12.00 -21.65 -23.86
CA ARG A 277 -12.43 -21.60 -25.25
C ARG A 277 -12.05 -22.88 -25.99
N LEU A 278 -10.82 -23.34 -25.84
CA LEU A 278 -10.30 -24.53 -26.53
C LEU A 278 -10.96 -25.82 -26.03
N HIS A 279 -11.17 -25.94 -24.72
CA HIS A 279 -11.73 -27.14 -24.09
C HIS A 279 -13.26 -27.13 -23.98
N SER A 280 -13.92 -26.05 -24.38
CA SER A 280 -15.39 -25.97 -24.34
C SER A 280 -16.01 -27.00 -25.27
N LYS A 281 -17.07 -27.66 -24.80
CA LYS A 281 -17.89 -28.58 -25.62
C LYS A 281 -18.72 -27.88 -26.71
N LEU A 282 -18.64 -26.56 -26.81
CA LEU A 282 -19.09 -25.82 -27.99
C LEU A 282 -18.13 -25.97 -29.18
N GLN A 283 -16.87 -26.32 -28.93
CA GLN A 283 -15.87 -26.59 -29.95
C GLN A 283 -15.77 -28.08 -30.26
N GLU A 284 -15.42 -28.40 -31.50
CA GLU A 284 -15.17 -29.77 -31.92
C GLU A 284 -13.94 -30.33 -31.19
N GLY A 285 -14.10 -31.43 -30.45
CA GLY A 285 -13.03 -32.07 -29.67
C GLY A 285 -12.82 -31.53 -28.25
N GLY A 286 -13.62 -30.56 -27.78
CA GLY A 286 -13.55 -30.07 -26.40
C GLY A 286 -13.98 -31.13 -25.38
N ASP A 287 -13.15 -31.36 -24.36
CA ASP A 287 -13.37 -32.36 -23.31
C ASP A 287 -14.16 -31.83 -22.10
N GLY A 288 -14.40 -30.52 -22.04
CA GLY A 288 -15.06 -29.84 -20.92
C GLY A 288 -14.11 -29.51 -19.76
N LYS A 289 -12.81 -29.75 -19.87
CA LYS A 289 -11.81 -29.45 -18.82
C LYS A 289 -11.20 -28.06 -19.06
N GLY A 290 -11.87 -27.04 -18.53
CA GLY A 290 -11.51 -25.62 -18.74
C GLY A 290 -10.20 -25.18 -18.07
N GLY A 291 -9.60 -26.02 -17.23
CA GLY A 291 -8.30 -25.84 -16.61
C GLY A 291 -8.35 -25.44 -15.13
N THR A 292 -7.18 -25.50 -14.48
CA THR A 292 -7.00 -25.14 -13.08
C THR A 292 -6.12 -23.90 -12.94
N TYR A 293 -6.55 -22.91 -12.15
CA TYR A 293 -5.71 -21.79 -11.70
C TYR A 293 -5.16 -22.06 -10.31
N PHE A 294 -3.83 -22.09 -10.21
CA PHE A 294 -3.13 -22.21 -8.94
C PHE A 294 -2.74 -20.81 -8.44
N GLY A 295 -3.58 -20.19 -7.63
CA GLY A 295 -3.33 -18.87 -7.06
C GLY A 295 -3.11 -18.91 -5.55
N ALA A 296 -2.00 -18.32 -5.09
CA ALA A 296 -1.68 -18.17 -3.67
C ALA A 296 -2.87 -17.68 -2.83
N THR A 297 -2.98 -18.19 -1.60
CA THR A 297 -4.08 -17.80 -0.71
C THR A 297 -3.96 -16.31 -0.39
N GLY A 298 -4.98 -15.57 -0.79
CA GLY A 298 -5.07 -14.13 -0.61
C GLY A 298 -4.55 -13.26 -1.76
N CYS A 299 -4.14 -13.87 -2.88
CA CYS A 299 -3.69 -13.13 -4.08
C CYS A 299 -4.83 -12.43 -4.86
N GLY A 300 -6.09 -12.63 -4.47
CA GLY A 300 -7.27 -12.08 -5.13
C GLY A 300 -7.93 -13.00 -6.17
N LYS A 301 -8.02 -14.31 -5.88
CA LYS A 301 -8.71 -15.30 -6.73
C LYS A 301 -10.14 -14.89 -7.10
N SER A 302 -10.93 -14.42 -6.13
CA SER A 302 -12.31 -13.98 -6.36
C SER A 302 -12.44 -12.82 -7.35
N ILE A 303 -11.47 -11.89 -7.34
CA ILE A 303 -11.40 -10.79 -8.34
C ILE A 303 -11.01 -11.34 -9.72
N THR A 304 -10.13 -12.35 -9.77
CA THR A 304 -9.75 -13.03 -11.02
C THR A 304 -10.95 -13.75 -11.63
N MET A 305 -11.78 -14.41 -10.82
CA MET A 305 -13.05 -15.01 -11.26
C MET A 305 -14.02 -13.97 -11.79
N LEU A 306 -14.08 -12.79 -11.17
CA LEU A 306 -14.94 -11.69 -11.63
C LEU A 306 -14.51 -11.19 -13.01
N PHE A 307 -13.21 -10.94 -13.22
CA PHE A 307 -12.68 -10.55 -14.53
C PHE A 307 -12.90 -11.63 -15.59
N LEU A 308 -12.66 -12.88 -15.24
CA LEU A 308 -12.94 -14.02 -16.12
C LEU A 308 -14.44 -14.09 -16.48
N SER A 309 -15.33 -13.93 -15.51
CA SER A 309 -16.78 -13.94 -15.74
C SER A 309 -17.21 -12.83 -16.69
N ARG A 310 -16.68 -11.61 -16.53
CA ARG A 310 -16.93 -10.51 -17.47
C ARG A 310 -16.48 -10.87 -18.89
N MET A 311 -15.26 -11.38 -19.06
CA MET A 311 -14.75 -11.75 -20.39
C MET A 311 -15.58 -12.85 -21.04
N LEU A 312 -15.94 -13.90 -20.27
CA LEU A 312 -16.77 -15.01 -20.76
C LEU A 312 -18.17 -14.54 -21.18
N MET A 313 -18.82 -13.72 -20.36
CA MET A 313 -20.17 -13.22 -20.63
C MET A 313 -20.26 -12.35 -21.88
N ARG A 314 -19.21 -11.57 -22.15
CA ARG A 314 -19.15 -10.64 -23.28
C ARG A 314 -18.60 -11.25 -24.57
N SER A 315 -18.08 -12.47 -24.50
CA SER A 315 -17.49 -13.13 -25.66
C SER A 315 -18.56 -13.82 -26.50
N LYS A 316 -18.49 -13.60 -27.82
CA LYS A 316 -19.35 -14.28 -28.80
C LYS A 316 -19.03 -15.77 -28.92
N ASP A 317 -17.80 -16.17 -28.58
CA ASP A 317 -17.32 -17.55 -28.69
C ASP A 317 -18.07 -18.51 -27.75
N PHE A 318 -18.72 -17.99 -26.70
CA PHE A 318 -19.45 -18.77 -25.69
C PHE A 318 -20.97 -18.60 -25.75
N ALA A 319 -21.49 -17.89 -26.75
CA ALA A 319 -22.92 -17.66 -26.96
C ALA A 319 -23.67 -17.20 -25.69
N SER A 320 -23.13 -16.17 -25.02
CA SER A 320 -23.63 -15.66 -23.73
C SER A 320 -23.84 -16.79 -22.72
N PRO A 321 -22.76 -17.36 -22.17
CA PRO A 321 -22.82 -18.57 -21.37
C PRO A 321 -23.63 -18.34 -20.08
N THR A 322 -24.11 -19.43 -19.49
CA THR A 322 -24.54 -19.41 -18.09
C THR A 322 -23.35 -19.78 -17.21
N ILE A 323 -23.04 -18.96 -16.21
CA ILE A 323 -21.93 -19.22 -15.27
C ILE A 323 -22.50 -19.74 -13.96
N VAL A 324 -21.94 -20.84 -13.44
CA VAL A 324 -22.27 -21.39 -12.13
C VAL A 324 -21.02 -21.33 -11.25
N LEU A 325 -21.03 -20.46 -10.25
CA LEU A 325 -19.97 -20.31 -9.26
C LEU A 325 -20.24 -21.22 -8.08
N ILE A 326 -19.31 -22.12 -7.81
CA ILE A 326 -19.45 -23.17 -6.80
C ILE A 326 -18.44 -22.94 -5.69
N THR A 327 -18.91 -22.93 -4.45
CA THR A 327 -18.09 -22.77 -3.24
C THR A 327 -18.22 -23.96 -2.30
N ASP A 328 -17.19 -24.30 -1.54
CA ASP A 328 -17.25 -25.40 -0.55
C ASP A 328 -17.97 -24.98 0.75
N ARG A 329 -17.99 -23.68 1.08
CA ARG A 329 -18.45 -23.17 2.39
C ARG A 329 -19.41 -22.00 2.25
N THR A 330 -20.37 -21.93 3.17
CA THR A 330 -21.35 -20.83 3.27
C THR A 330 -20.72 -19.45 3.44
N ASP A 331 -19.67 -19.33 4.27
CA ASP A 331 -19.04 -18.01 4.52
C ASP A 331 -18.28 -17.49 3.28
N LEU A 332 -17.78 -18.41 2.46
CA LEU A 332 -17.11 -18.09 1.19
C LEU A 332 -18.15 -17.75 0.11
N ASP A 333 -19.27 -18.47 0.11
CA ASP A 333 -20.46 -18.16 -0.69
C ASP A 333 -20.94 -16.74 -0.40
N ASP A 334 -21.10 -16.36 0.87
CA ASP A 334 -21.53 -15.01 1.28
C ASP A 334 -20.59 -13.91 0.74
N GLN A 335 -19.27 -14.14 0.77
CA GLN A 335 -18.29 -13.17 0.26
C GLN A 335 -18.35 -13.04 -1.26
N LEU A 336 -18.42 -14.17 -1.97
CA LEU A 336 -18.53 -14.18 -3.42
C LEU A 336 -19.89 -13.61 -3.87
N SER A 337 -20.98 -13.96 -3.19
CA SER A 337 -22.33 -13.40 -3.40
C SER A 337 -22.35 -11.89 -3.23
N LYS A 338 -21.71 -11.36 -2.18
CA LYS A 338 -21.59 -9.89 -2.00
C LYS A 338 -20.79 -9.23 -3.13
N LEU A 339 -19.68 -9.85 -3.56
CA LEU A 339 -18.85 -9.32 -4.64
C LEU A 339 -19.61 -9.34 -5.99
N PHE A 340 -20.16 -10.48 -6.37
CA PHE A 340 -20.86 -10.66 -7.64
C PHE A 340 -22.21 -9.94 -7.67
N GLY A 341 -22.93 -9.92 -6.55
CA GLY A 341 -24.19 -9.19 -6.41
C GLY A 341 -24.05 -7.68 -6.56
N THR A 342 -22.85 -7.14 -6.34
CA THR A 342 -22.50 -5.72 -6.59
C THR A 342 -21.75 -5.51 -7.91
N ALA A 343 -21.70 -6.51 -8.79
CA ALA A 343 -20.96 -6.45 -10.05
C ALA A 343 -21.83 -6.76 -11.28
N LYS A 344 -23.16 -6.58 -11.18
CA LYS A 344 -24.11 -6.92 -12.25
C LYS A 344 -23.84 -6.12 -13.52
N LYS A 345 -23.67 -4.80 -13.37
CA LYS A 345 -23.33 -3.95 -14.53
C LYS A 345 -22.00 -4.38 -15.13
N PHE A 346 -20.98 -4.55 -14.28
CA PHE A 346 -19.65 -4.97 -14.72
C PHE A 346 -19.64 -6.32 -15.45
N ILE A 347 -20.41 -7.30 -15.01
CA ILE A 347 -20.54 -8.58 -15.71
C ILE A 347 -21.34 -8.42 -17.02
N GLY A 348 -22.31 -7.50 -17.03
CA GLY A 348 -23.20 -7.23 -18.16
C GLY A 348 -24.49 -8.06 -18.12
N ASP A 349 -24.89 -8.56 -16.94
CA ASP A 349 -26.10 -9.35 -16.76
C ASP A 349 -26.74 -9.04 -15.40
N GLU A 350 -28.03 -8.73 -15.40
CA GLU A 350 -28.80 -8.43 -14.18
C GLU A 350 -29.13 -9.69 -13.35
N CYS A 351 -29.08 -10.85 -13.99
CA CYS A 351 -29.38 -12.16 -13.40
C CYS A 351 -28.12 -12.75 -12.72
N VAL A 352 -27.65 -12.06 -11.70
CA VAL A 352 -26.66 -12.56 -10.75
C VAL A 352 -27.38 -12.92 -9.45
N VAL A 353 -27.50 -14.21 -9.15
CA VAL A 353 -28.39 -14.72 -8.10
C VAL A 353 -27.70 -15.78 -7.26
N GLU A 354 -27.80 -15.64 -5.94
CA GLU A 354 -27.46 -16.71 -5.01
C GLU A 354 -28.60 -17.73 -4.96
N VAL A 355 -28.26 -19.00 -5.14
CA VAL A 355 -29.24 -20.08 -5.26
C VAL A 355 -29.32 -20.87 -3.96
N GLU A 356 -30.50 -20.89 -3.35
CA GLU A 356 -30.75 -21.51 -2.04
C GLU A 356 -30.83 -23.04 -2.09
N SER A 357 -31.25 -23.63 -3.22
CA SER A 357 -31.41 -25.08 -3.38
C SER A 357 -31.20 -25.57 -4.81
N ARG A 358 -30.95 -26.87 -4.97
CA ARG A 358 -30.79 -27.50 -6.29
C ARG A 358 -32.04 -27.41 -7.16
N ASP A 359 -33.22 -27.50 -6.56
CA ASP A 359 -34.49 -27.36 -7.28
C ASP A 359 -34.65 -25.95 -7.84
N LYS A 360 -34.23 -24.92 -7.09
CA LYS A 360 -34.19 -23.54 -7.59
C LYS A 360 -33.18 -23.36 -8.72
N LEU A 361 -32.01 -24.00 -8.63
CA LEU A 361 -31.07 -24.00 -9.76
C LEU A 361 -31.70 -24.63 -11.00
N ARG A 362 -32.41 -25.76 -10.85
CA ARG A 362 -33.13 -26.41 -11.95
C ARG A 362 -34.17 -25.48 -12.56
N GLU A 363 -34.97 -24.79 -11.74
CA GLU A 363 -35.93 -23.79 -12.21
C GLU A 363 -35.26 -22.66 -13.00
N HIS A 364 -34.12 -22.14 -12.52
CA HIS A 364 -33.39 -21.05 -13.19
C HIS A 364 -32.72 -21.47 -14.50
N LEU A 365 -32.32 -22.74 -14.62
CA LEU A 365 -31.74 -23.32 -15.83
C LEU A 365 -32.79 -23.80 -16.83
N ALA A 366 -33.98 -24.21 -16.35
CA ALA A 366 -35.06 -24.69 -17.18
C ALA A 366 -35.56 -23.60 -18.15
N GLY A 367 -35.64 -23.93 -19.44
CA GLY A 367 -36.11 -23.00 -20.48
C GLY A 367 -35.15 -21.84 -20.79
N ARG A 368 -34.00 -21.74 -20.11
CA ARG A 368 -32.98 -20.70 -20.37
C ARG A 368 -32.05 -21.15 -21.48
N THR A 369 -31.83 -20.28 -22.47
CA THR A 369 -30.94 -20.52 -23.61
C THR A 369 -29.57 -19.86 -23.46
N SER A 370 -29.47 -18.76 -22.70
CA SER A 370 -28.24 -17.99 -22.48
C SER A 370 -28.29 -17.14 -21.20
N GLY A 371 -27.11 -16.68 -20.76
CA GLY A 371 -26.93 -15.70 -19.67
C GLY A 371 -27.16 -16.23 -18.26
N GLY A 372 -26.99 -15.35 -17.28
CA GLY A 372 -27.13 -15.63 -15.86
C GLY A 372 -25.85 -16.12 -15.17
N VAL A 373 -25.64 -15.63 -13.95
CA VAL A 373 -24.58 -16.05 -13.03
C VAL A 373 -25.22 -16.55 -11.75
N PHE A 374 -25.00 -17.82 -11.43
CA PHE A 374 -25.61 -18.48 -10.28
C PHE A 374 -24.53 -18.84 -9.25
N LEU A 375 -24.68 -18.36 -8.02
CA LEU A 375 -23.78 -18.67 -6.91
C LEU A 375 -24.41 -19.73 -6.01
N THR A 376 -23.63 -20.71 -5.59
CA THR A 376 -24.13 -21.86 -4.85
C THR A 376 -23.01 -22.62 -4.14
N THR A 377 -23.41 -23.39 -3.12
CA THR A 377 -22.47 -24.26 -2.40
C THR A 377 -22.48 -25.69 -2.93
N ILE A 378 -21.37 -26.38 -2.73
CA ILE A 378 -21.22 -27.81 -3.06
C ILE A 378 -22.29 -28.70 -2.43
N HIS A 379 -22.68 -28.41 -1.19
CA HIS A 379 -23.63 -29.24 -0.43
C HIS A 379 -24.99 -29.30 -1.13
N LYS A 380 -25.41 -28.18 -1.73
CA LYS A 380 -26.64 -28.08 -2.51
C LYS A 380 -26.61 -28.99 -3.76
N PHE A 381 -25.42 -29.34 -4.29
CA PHE A 381 -25.29 -30.23 -5.47
C PHE A 381 -25.32 -31.72 -5.15
N THR A 382 -25.13 -32.12 -3.90
CA THR A 382 -25.01 -33.53 -3.50
C THR A 382 -26.34 -34.23 -3.18
N GLU A 383 -27.47 -33.52 -3.32
CA GLU A 383 -28.81 -34.02 -2.97
C GLU A 383 -29.31 -35.12 -3.93
N ASP A 384 -29.06 -34.98 -5.24
CA ASP A 384 -29.37 -35.97 -6.27
C ASP A 384 -28.47 -35.82 -7.52
N THR A 385 -28.47 -36.82 -8.41
CA THR A 385 -27.75 -36.80 -9.70
C THR A 385 -28.68 -36.53 -10.89
N ARG A 386 -29.86 -35.94 -10.69
CA ARG A 386 -30.80 -35.70 -11.80
C ARG A 386 -30.22 -34.66 -12.75
N LEU A 387 -30.43 -34.85 -14.05
CA LEU A 387 -30.03 -33.89 -15.07
C LEU A 387 -30.62 -32.49 -14.76
N LEU A 388 -29.75 -31.47 -14.74
CA LEU A 388 -30.14 -30.06 -14.63
C LEU A 388 -30.22 -29.40 -16.00
N SER A 389 -29.25 -29.66 -16.87
CA SER A 389 -29.22 -29.14 -18.24
C SER A 389 -28.24 -29.91 -19.12
N GLU A 390 -28.56 -30.08 -20.41
CA GLU A 390 -27.66 -30.65 -21.42
C GLU A 390 -26.90 -29.58 -22.22
N ARG A 391 -27.08 -28.29 -21.88
CA ARG A 391 -26.48 -27.18 -22.62
C ARG A 391 -24.96 -27.20 -22.52
N ALA A 392 -24.29 -26.95 -23.66
CA ALA A 392 -22.84 -26.83 -23.74
C ALA A 392 -22.32 -25.42 -23.39
N ASN A 393 -23.18 -24.39 -23.45
CA ASN A 393 -22.84 -23.02 -23.04
C ASN A 393 -23.05 -22.78 -21.54
N ILE A 394 -22.62 -23.74 -20.70
CA ILE A 394 -22.59 -23.62 -19.24
C ILE A 394 -21.14 -23.75 -18.77
N ILE A 395 -20.69 -22.82 -17.95
CA ILE A 395 -19.34 -22.80 -17.39
C ILE A 395 -19.44 -22.87 -15.86
N CYS A 396 -18.89 -23.92 -15.27
CA CYS A 396 -18.83 -24.12 -13.83
C CYS A 396 -17.46 -23.68 -13.33
N ILE A 397 -17.42 -22.68 -12.47
CA ILE A 397 -16.19 -22.18 -11.84
C ILE A 397 -16.23 -22.53 -10.37
N SER A 398 -15.30 -23.34 -9.88
CA SER A 398 -15.24 -23.73 -8.48
C SER A 398 -14.11 -23.01 -7.73
N ASP A 399 -14.44 -22.39 -6.59
CA ASP A 399 -13.43 -21.88 -5.65
C ASP A 399 -12.97 -23.00 -4.69
N GLU A 400 -11.71 -22.89 -4.25
CA GLU A 400 -11.06 -23.85 -3.36
C GLU A 400 -11.25 -25.32 -3.82
N ALA A 401 -10.96 -25.57 -5.09
CA ALA A 401 -11.18 -26.82 -5.82
C ALA A 401 -10.27 -28.00 -5.39
N HIS A 402 -10.16 -28.31 -4.10
CA HIS A 402 -9.30 -29.38 -3.56
C HIS A 402 -9.96 -30.21 -2.43
N ARG A 403 -11.08 -29.77 -1.84
CA ARG A 403 -11.68 -30.39 -0.63
C ARG A 403 -13.08 -30.90 -0.90
N SER A 404 -13.37 -32.17 -0.56
CA SER A 404 -14.67 -32.87 -0.75
C SER A 404 -15.17 -33.03 -2.20
N GLN A 405 -14.66 -32.20 -3.12
CA GLN A 405 -15.03 -32.10 -4.53
C GLN A 405 -14.54 -33.29 -5.39
N THR A 406 -13.52 -33.98 -4.91
CA THR A 406 -12.70 -34.94 -5.66
C THR A 406 -12.82 -36.38 -5.16
N ASN A 407 -13.68 -36.66 -4.17
CA ASN A 407 -13.88 -38.00 -3.63
C ASN A 407 -14.54 -38.93 -4.67
N LEU A 408 -13.79 -39.50 -5.60
CA LEU A 408 -14.31 -40.44 -6.61
C LEU A 408 -14.90 -41.74 -6.01
N SER A 409 -14.68 -41.99 -4.71
CA SER A 409 -15.10 -43.19 -4.01
C SER A 409 -16.56 -43.14 -3.52
N LEU A 410 -17.24 -44.27 -3.68
CA LEU A 410 -18.65 -44.47 -3.36
C LEU A 410 -18.80 -44.74 -1.86
N GLN A 411 -19.28 -43.78 -1.08
CA GLN A 411 -19.54 -43.99 0.34
C GLN A 411 -20.91 -44.66 0.54
N VAL A 412 -20.88 -45.93 0.93
CA VAL A 412 -22.10 -46.67 1.31
C VAL A 412 -22.34 -46.46 2.81
N LYS A 413 -23.33 -45.64 3.17
CA LYS A 413 -23.83 -45.56 4.55
C LYS A 413 -25.08 -46.41 4.68
N GLN A 414 -25.00 -47.44 5.50
CA GLN A 414 -26.16 -48.20 5.94
C GLN A 414 -26.90 -47.36 6.99
N THR A 415 -28.16 -47.04 6.71
CA THR A 415 -29.05 -46.32 7.63
C THR A 415 -30.24 -47.22 7.97
N ASP A 416 -30.95 -46.93 9.06
CA ASP A 416 -32.13 -47.70 9.49
C ASP A 416 -33.27 -47.75 8.44
N LYS A 417 -33.20 -46.90 7.40
CA LYS A 417 -34.14 -46.84 6.27
C LYS A 417 -33.60 -47.41 4.95
N GLY A 418 -32.44 -48.08 4.97
CA GLY A 418 -31.82 -48.72 3.81
C GLY A 418 -30.39 -48.25 3.50
N VAL A 419 -29.84 -48.75 2.38
CA VAL A 419 -28.48 -48.48 1.92
C VAL A 419 -28.43 -47.16 1.16
N ARG A 420 -27.80 -46.12 1.72
CA ARG A 420 -27.59 -44.83 1.05
C ARG A 420 -26.19 -44.82 0.41
N ARG A 421 -26.16 -44.75 -0.92
CA ARG A 421 -24.92 -44.64 -1.72
C ARG A 421 -24.67 -43.16 -2.03
N ASN A 422 -23.59 -42.59 -1.51
CA ASN A 422 -23.13 -41.24 -1.84
C ASN A 422 -21.96 -41.34 -2.84
N TYR A 423 -22.06 -40.61 -3.95
CA TYR A 423 -21.00 -40.54 -4.96
C TYR A 423 -20.01 -39.39 -4.66
N GLY A 424 -18.94 -39.31 -5.43
CA GLY A 424 -18.09 -38.12 -5.48
C GLY A 424 -18.77 -36.91 -6.07
N PHE A 425 -18.43 -35.73 -5.58
CA PHE A 425 -18.96 -34.46 -6.08
C PHE A 425 -18.74 -34.26 -7.58
N ALA A 426 -17.56 -34.62 -8.12
CA ALA A 426 -17.30 -34.59 -9.55
C ALA A 426 -18.36 -35.37 -10.35
N LYS A 427 -18.79 -36.53 -9.84
CA LYS A 427 -19.86 -37.31 -10.47
C LYS A 427 -21.21 -36.59 -10.42
N TYR A 428 -21.56 -35.98 -9.29
CA TYR A 428 -22.78 -35.15 -9.20
C TYR A 428 -22.76 -33.99 -10.20
N LEU A 429 -21.63 -33.30 -10.36
CA LEU A 429 -21.49 -32.20 -11.33
C LEU A 429 -21.60 -32.68 -12.78
N HIS A 430 -20.86 -33.73 -13.16
CA HIS A 430 -20.84 -34.24 -14.52
C HIS A 430 -22.16 -34.91 -14.92
N ASP A 431 -22.81 -35.65 -14.03
CA ASP A 431 -24.12 -36.27 -14.33
C ASP A 431 -25.23 -35.20 -14.43
N SER A 432 -25.11 -34.10 -13.67
CA SER A 432 -26.11 -33.01 -13.67
C SER A 432 -25.96 -32.07 -14.87
N LEU A 433 -24.73 -31.80 -15.30
CA LEU A 433 -24.39 -30.82 -16.32
C LEU A 433 -23.37 -31.41 -17.32
N PRO A 434 -23.72 -32.51 -18.03
CA PRO A 434 -22.76 -33.33 -18.77
C PRO A 434 -21.98 -32.59 -19.86
N ASN A 435 -22.50 -31.49 -20.38
CA ASN A 435 -21.87 -30.70 -21.43
C ASN A 435 -21.24 -29.39 -20.95
N ALA A 436 -21.20 -29.13 -19.64
CA ALA A 436 -20.58 -27.93 -19.10
C ALA A 436 -19.04 -27.98 -19.21
N THR A 437 -18.42 -26.80 -19.14
CA THR A 437 -16.96 -26.62 -19.02
C THR A 437 -16.61 -26.30 -17.57
N TYR A 438 -15.66 -27.02 -16.99
CA TYR A 438 -15.32 -26.93 -15.56
C TYR A 438 -13.96 -26.25 -15.36
N VAL A 439 -13.92 -25.27 -14.46
CA VAL A 439 -12.73 -24.46 -14.14
C VAL A 439 -12.49 -24.48 -12.64
N GLY A 440 -11.27 -24.83 -12.23
CA GLY A 440 -10.90 -24.92 -10.82
C GLY A 440 -10.02 -23.75 -10.39
N PHE A 441 -10.35 -23.10 -9.27
CA PHE A 441 -9.47 -22.15 -8.59
C PHE A 441 -9.03 -22.76 -7.26
N THR A 442 -7.74 -22.77 -6.97
CA THR A 442 -7.23 -23.34 -5.73
C THR A 442 -5.91 -22.72 -5.30
N GLY A 443 -5.70 -22.60 -3.99
CA GLY A 443 -4.39 -22.28 -3.43
C GLY A 443 -3.50 -23.50 -3.20
N THR A 444 -4.04 -24.71 -3.39
CA THR A 444 -3.37 -25.99 -3.10
C THR A 444 -3.87 -27.06 -4.06
N PRO A 445 -3.38 -27.09 -5.31
CA PRO A 445 -3.81 -28.08 -6.29
C PRO A 445 -3.37 -29.49 -5.86
N ILE A 446 -4.27 -30.47 -6.03
CA ILE A 446 -4.02 -31.90 -5.83
C ILE A 446 -4.33 -32.65 -7.13
N ASP A 447 -3.81 -33.87 -7.31
CA ASP A 447 -3.95 -34.62 -8.58
C ASP A 447 -5.42 -34.82 -8.96
N ALA A 448 -6.28 -35.10 -7.99
CA ALA A 448 -7.71 -35.28 -8.23
C ALA A 448 -8.43 -33.98 -8.67
N THR A 449 -7.87 -32.78 -8.40
CA THR A 449 -8.35 -31.51 -8.97
C THR A 449 -8.11 -31.51 -10.49
N ILE A 450 -6.91 -31.94 -10.90
CA ILE A 450 -6.49 -31.93 -12.31
C ILE A 450 -7.37 -32.90 -13.13
N ASP A 451 -7.75 -34.04 -12.55
CA ASP A 451 -8.63 -35.00 -13.20
C ASP A 451 -10.00 -34.41 -13.59
N VAL A 452 -10.55 -33.54 -12.75
CA VAL A 452 -11.90 -32.94 -12.92
C VAL A 452 -11.84 -31.67 -13.76
N PHE A 453 -10.93 -30.76 -13.43
CA PHE A 453 -10.91 -29.42 -14.01
C PHE A 453 -9.92 -29.27 -15.17
N GLY A 454 -8.92 -30.15 -15.29
CA GLY A 454 -7.82 -30.05 -16.25
C GLY A 454 -6.52 -29.54 -15.64
N GLU A 455 -5.47 -29.52 -16.47
CA GLU A 455 -4.11 -29.12 -16.06
C GLU A 455 -4.04 -27.70 -15.48
N ILE A 456 -2.95 -27.41 -14.78
CA ILE A 456 -2.67 -26.06 -14.25
C ILE A 456 -2.34 -25.15 -15.44
N VAL A 457 -3.26 -24.24 -15.74
CA VAL A 457 -3.15 -23.30 -16.87
C VAL A 457 -2.21 -22.15 -16.53
N ASP A 458 -2.28 -21.66 -15.28
CA ASP A 458 -1.39 -20.64 -14.76
C ASP A 458 -1.22 -20.82 -13.25
N ALA A 459 -0.02 -20.48 -12.77
CA ALA A 459 0.35 -20.57 -11.38
C ALA A 459 0.92 -19.24 -10.89
N TYR A 460 0.44 -18.80 -9.73
CA TYR A 460 0.92 -17.63 -9.00
C TYR A 460 1.18 -18.02 -7.56
N THR A 461 2.45 -18.20 -7.23
CA THR A 461 2.90 -18.84 -5.99
C THR A 461 2.87 -17.89 -4.78
N MET A 462 2.96 -18.47 -3.57
CA MET A 462 3.08 -17.69 -2.33
C MET A 462 4.34 -16.80 -2.35
N THR A 463 5.44 -17.30 -2.90
CA THR A 463 6.70 -16.57 -3.02
C THR A 463 6.56 -15.36 -3.92
N GLU A 464 5.97 -15.51 -5.11
CA GLU A 464 5.68 -14.39 -6.01
C GLU A 464 4.75 -13.37 -5.35
N SER A 465 3.69 -13.85 -4.68
CA SER A 465 2.74 -12.99 -3.95
C SER A 465 3.39 -12.14 -2.87
N VAL A 466 4.39 -12.67 -2.17
CA VAL A 466 5.16 -11.96 -1.14
C VAL A 466 6.14 -10.97 -1.77
N THR A 467 6.88 -11.39 -2.79
CA THR A 467 7.84 -10.54 -3.52
C THR A 467 7.17 -9.34 -4.16
N ASP A 468 5.93 -9.52 -4.61
CA ASP A 468 5.13 -8.47 -5.24
C ASP A 468 4.35 -7.60 -4.23
N GLU A 469 4.61 -7.79 -2.93
CA GLU A 469 3.96 -7.09 -1.81
C GLU A 469 2.42 -7.24 -1.78
N ILE A 470 1.88 -8.24 -2.49
CA ILE A 470 0.45 -8.55 -2.53
C ILE A 470 -0.01 -9.25 -1.26
N THR A 471 0.87 -10.03 -0.65
CA THR A 471 0.71 -10.64 0.67
C THR A 471 1.93 -10.34 1.52
N ARG A 472 1.75 -10.25 2.84
CA ARG A 472 2.85 -10.09 3.80
C ARG A 472 3.55 -11.42 4.05
N ARG A 473 4.83 -11.35 4.44
CA ARG A 473 5.64 -12.51 4.84
C ARG A 473 5.03 -13.18 6.08
N ILE A 474 5.21 -14.49 6.19
CA ILE A 474 4.83 -15.26 7.38
C ILE A 474 6.12 -15.59 8.14
N VAL A 475 6.15 -15.24 9.41
CA VAL A 475 7.24 -15.57 10.34
C VAL A 475 6.74 -16.66 11.28
N TYR A 476 7.61 -17.63 11.57
CA TYR A 476 7.27 -18.79 12.39
C TYR A 476 8.03 -18.78 13.71
N GLU A 477 7.30 -19.05 14.79
CA GLU A 477 7.82 -19.19 16.14
C GLU A 477 7.44 -20.56 16.71
N GLY A 478 8.44 -21.43 16.90
CA GLY A 478 8.24 -22.71 17.57
C GLY A 478 8.26 -22.55 19.09
N ARG A 479 7.19 -22.96 19.77
CA ARG A 479 7.04 -22.96 21.23
C ARG A 479 6.74 -24.33 21.84
N ALA A 480 6.73 -25.39 21.04
CA ALA A 480 6.45 -26.75 21.51
C ALA A 480 7.32 -27.17 22.72
N ALA A 481 8.60 -26.82 22.71
CA ALA A 481 9.53 -27.13 23.81
C ALA A 481 9.18 -26.42 25.13
N LYS A 482 8.48 -25.28 25.10
CA LYS A 482 8.07 -24.54 26.31
C LYS A 482 6.88 -25.17 27.01
N VAL A 483 6.02 -25.86 26.27
CA VAL A 483 4.75 -26.39 26.77
C VAL A 483 4.76 -27.91 26.94
N LEU A 484 5.72 -28.61 26.35
CA LEU A 484 5.88 -30.04 26.51
C LEU A 484 6.80 -30.36 27.69
N LEU A 485 6.18 -30.88 28.76
CA LEU A 485 6.87 -31.28 30.00
C LEU A 485 7.77 -32.52 29.83
N ASP A 486 7.65 -33.28 28.73
CA ASP A 486 8.45 -34.48 28.44
C ASP A 486 8.86 -34.53 26.95
N ASN A 487 10.18 -34.54 26.70
CA ASN A 487 10.77 -34.65 25.36
C ASN A 487 10.35 -35.91 24.58
N LYS A 488 9.94 -37.00 25.27
CA LYS A 488 9.44 -38.21 24.60
C LYS A 488 8.12 -37.96 23.89
N LYS A 489 7.23 -37.14 24.46
CA LYS A 489 5.93 -36.81 23.83
C LYS A 489 6.11 -36.02 22.52
N LEU A 490 7.12 -35.14 22.45
CA LEU A 490 7.47 -34.43 21.21
C LEU A 490 7.92 -35.40 20.11
N GLN A 491 8.76 -36.38 20.45
CA GLN A 491 9.20 -37.41 19.50
C GLN A 491 8.05 -38.30 19.00
N GLU A 492 7.08 -38.62 19.86
CA GLU A 492 5.88 -39.36 19.45
C GLU A 492 5.03 -38.55 18.45
N ILE A 493 4.91 -37.24 18.66
CA ILE A 493 4.21 -36.33 17.74
C ILE A 493 4.94 -36.29 16.39
N GLU A 494 6.27 -36.11 16.39
CA GLU A 494 7.08 -36.10 15.17
C GLU A 494 7.03 -37.44 14.41
N GLN A 495 7.08 -38.57 15.12
CA GLN A 495 6.96 -39.90 14.52
C GLN A 495 5.59 -40.10 13.87
N TYR A 496 4.51 -39.66 14.52
CA TYR A 496 3.17 -39.71 13.93
C TYR A 496 3.12 -38.96 12.60
N TYR A 497 3.71 -37.77 12.52
CA TYR A 497 3.74 -37.02 11.25
C TYR A 497 4.58 -37.68 10.17
N LYS A 498 5.73 -38.27 10.52
CA LYS A 498 6.55 -39.03 9.56
C LYS A 498 5.78 -40.22 8.99
N GLN A 499 5.12 -40.98 9.86
CA GLN A 499 4.32 -42.12 9.46
C GLN A 499 3.16 -41.71 8.55
N CYS A 500 2.40 -40.65 8.91
CA CYS A 500 1.34 -40.12 8.05
C CYS A 500 1.85 -39.59 6.70
N ALA A 501 3.07 -39.04 6.64
CA ALA A 501 3.65 -38.54 5.40
C ALA A 501 4.12 -39.66 4.46
N GLU A 502 4.62 -40.77 5.01
CA GLU A 502 5.09 -41.95 4.27
C GLU A 502 3.94 -42.81 3.74
N GLU A 503 2.82 -42.87 4.46
CA GLU A 503 1.81 -43.91 4.23
C GLU A 503 0.74 -43.61 3.17
N GLY A 504 0.72 -42.45 2.51
CA GLY A 504 -0.09 -42.17 1.31
C GLY A 504 -1.51 -42.78 1.29
N ALA A 505 -2.51 -42.02 1.73
CA ALA A 505 -3.95 -42.35 1.85
C ALA A 505 -4.45 -43.66 1.17
N ASN A 506 -4.71 -44.71 1.98
CA ASN A 506 -5.37 -45.94 1.55
C ASN A 506 -6.44 -46.41 2.58
N GLU A 507 -7.51 -47.08 2.12
CA GLU A 507 -8.73 -47.36 2.93
C GLU A 507 -8.53 -48.27 4.16
N TYR A 508 -7.43 -49.02 4.25
CA TYR A 508 -7.08 -49.84 5.42
C TYR A 508 -6.62 -49.00 6.64
N GLN A 509 -6.40 -47.69 6.46
CA GLN A 509 -5.81 -46.77 7.45
C GLN A 509 -6.81 -46.12 8.41
N ILE A 510 -8.12 -46.31 8.25
CA ILE A 510 -9.13 -45.57 9.04
C ILE A 510 -9.11 -45.99 10.53
N GLU A 511 -8.82 -47.26 10.85
CA GLU A 511 -8.73 -47.72 12.25
C GLU A 511 -7.41 -47.34 12.94
N GLU A 512 -6.28 -47.42 12.24
CA GLU A 512 -4.98 -46.97 12.77
C GLU A 512 -4.93 -45.45 12.91
N SER A 513 -5.46 -44.72 11.93
CA SER A 513 -5.64 -43.26 12.01
C SER A 513 -6.53 -42.85 13.19
N LYS A 514 -7.65 -43.56 13.44
CA LYS A 514 -8.48 -43.30 14.63
C LYS A 514 -7.73 -43.51 15.94
N LYS A 515 -6.98 -44.62 16.08
CA LYS A 515 -6.17 -44.89 17.28
C LYS A 515 -5.09 -43.82 17.49
N ALA A 516 -4.43 -43.40 16.41
CA ALA A 516 -3.40 -42.38 16.46
C ALA A 516 -3.95 -40.98 16.79
N VAL A 517 -5.12 -40.63 16.23
CA VAL A 517 -5.86 -39.39 16.58
C VAL A 517 -6.26 -39.40 18.05
N THR A 518 -6.82 -40.49 18.58
CA THR A 518 -7.18 -40.58 20.01
C THR A 518 -5.95 -40.48 20.92
N LYS A 519 -4.80 -41.03 20.52
CA LYS A 519 -3.54 -40.85 21.26
C LYS A 519 -3.07 -39.40 21.24
N MET A 520 -3.15 -38.74 20.09
CA MET A 520 -2.80 -37.33 19.92
C MET A 520 -3.71 -36.41 20.76
N GLU A 521 -5.03 -36.63 20.72
CA GLU A 521 -5.99 -35.85 21.50
C GLU A 521 -5.75 -35.97 23.01
N ARG A 522 -5.33 -37.14 23.49
CA ARG A 522 -4.93 -37.32 24.90
C ARG A 522 -3.69 -36.51 25.27
N ILE A 523 -2.71 -36.43 24.37
CA ILE A 523 -1.48 -35.64 24.59
C ILE A 523 -1.82 -34.14 24.57
N LEU A 524 -2.61 -33.70 23.58
CA LEU A 524 -2.96 -32.29 23.43
C LEU A 524 -3.92 -31.80 24.52
N GLY A 525 -4.83 -32.66 24.97
CA GLY A 525 -5.82 -32.38 26.01
C GLY A 525 -5.35 -32.60 27.45
N ASP A 526 -4.08 -32.93 27.65
CA ASP A 526 -3.46 -33.06 28.96
C ASP A 526 -3.60 -31.73 29.74
N SER A 527 -4.12 -31.79 30.97
CA SER A 527 -4.46 -30.58 31.74
C SER A 527 -3.24 -29.74 32.10
N ASP A 528 -2.10 -30.38 32.40
CA ASP A 528 -0.87 -29.69 32.78
C ASP A 528 -0.25 -29.02 31.56
N ARG A 529 -0.26 -29.70 30.41
CA ARG A 529 0.11 -29.10 29.12
C ARG A 529 -0.78 -27.90 28.78
N LEU A 530 -2.10 -28.04 28.85
CA LEU A 530 -3.03 -26.94 28.54
C LEU A 530 -2.88 -25.75 29.50
N GLN A 531 -2.48 -26.01 30.75
CA GLN A 531 -2.12 -24.95 31.69
C GLN A 531 -0.89 -24.17 31.20
N ALA A 532 0.19 -24.88 30.86
CA ALA A 532 1.41 -24.27 30.33
C ALA A 532 1.15 -23.49 29.02
N VAL A 533 0.31 -24.04 28.12
CA VAL A 533 -0.10 -23.35 26.89
C VAL A 533 -0.88 -22.06 27.21
N ALA A 534 -1.81 -22.08 28.16
CA ALA A 534 -2.59 -20.90 28.54
C ALA A 534 -1.68 -19.79 29.13
N GLU A 535 -0.77 -20.15 30.04
CA GLU A 535 0.17 -19.23 30.68
C GLU A 535 1.14 -18.60 29.67
N ASP A 536 1.71 -19.43 28.79
CA ASP A 536 2.60 -18.94 27.72
C ASP A 536 1.85 -18.06 26.72
N PHE A 537 0.65 -18.46 26.29
CA PHE A 537 -0.18 -17.69 25.36
C PHE A 537 -0.50 -16.30 25.91
N ILE A 538 -0.97 -16.21 27.17
CA ILE A 538 -1.30 -14.92 27.81
C ILE A 538 -0.05 -14.04 27.89
N THR A 539 1.05 -14.60 28.40
CA THR A 539 2.31 -13.86 28.57
C THR A 539 2.83 -13.34 27.23
N HIS A 540 2.83 -14.19 26.20
CA HIS A 540 3.28 -13.82 24.87
C HIS A 540 2.37 -12.77 24.22
N TYR A 541 1.05 -12.95 24.30
CA TYR A 541 0.08 -12.01 23.74
C TYR A 541 0.17 -10.64 24.41
N GLU A 542 0.22 -10.58 25.74
CA GLU A 542 0.28 -9.30 26.48
C GLU A 542 1.59 -8.56 26.20
N LYS A 543 2.73 -9.27 26.20
CA LYS A 543 4.03 -8.67 25.85
C LYS A 543 4.03 -8.06 24.45
N ARG A 544 3.45 -8.75 23.46
CA ARG A 544 3.33 -8.22 22.09
C ARG A 544 2.48 -6.95 22.02
N VAL A 545 1.40 -6.88 22.80
CA VAL A 545 0.52 -5.70 22.86
C VAL A 545 1.23 -4.53 23.56
N GLU A 546 1.92 -4.78 24.68
CA GLU A 546 2.68 -3.77 25.42
C GLU A 546 3.81 -3.16 24.59
N GLU A 547 4.54 -3.99 23.86
CA GLU A 547 5.64 -3.59 22.97
C GLU A 547 5.16 -2.90 21.67
N GLY A 548 3.85 -2.83 21.40
CA GLY A 548 3.35 -2.30 20.12
C GLY A 548 3.76 -3.16 18.91
N SER A 549 4.12 -4.43 19.14
CA SER A 549 4.49 -5.39 18.10
C SER A 549 3.27 -6.00 17.38
N THR A 550 2.06 -5.68 17.85
CA THR A 550 0.79 -5.97 17.17
C THR A 550 0.21 -4.73 16.55
N VAL A 551 -0.52 -4.87 15.46
CA VAL A 551 -1.16 -3.73 14.77
C VAL A 551 -2.45 -3.31 15.48
N GLU A 552 -3.39 -4.25 15.61
CA GLU A 552 -4.69 -4.01 16.26
C GLU A 552 -4.91 -4.95 17.46
N GLY A 553 -3.88 -5.70 17.86
CA GLY A 553 -3.94 -6.71 18.91
C GLY A 553 -4.82 -7.92 18.57
N LYS A 554 -5.21 -8.12 17.30
CA LYS A 554 -6.07 -9.26 16.93
C LYS A 554 -5.28 -10.55 16.80
N ALA A 555 -5.75 -11.60 17.47
CA ALA A 555 -5.15 -12.93 17.46
C ALA A 555 -6.20 -14.03 17.29
N MET A 556 -5.81 -15.11 16.60
CA MET A 556 -6.60 -16.32 16.46
C MET A 556 -5.86 -17.51 17.05
N PHE A 557 -6.55 -18.32 17.84
CA PHE A 557 -6.01 -19.53 18.47
C PHE A 557 -6.72 -20.76 17.90
N VAL A 558 -5.99 -21.62 17.20
CA VAL A 558 -6.54 -22.80 16.50
C VAL A 558 -6.30 -24.06 17.33
N CYS A 559 -7.38 -24.61 17.90
CA CYS A 559 -7.36 -25.79 18.74
C CYS A 559 -7.74 -27.06 17.96
N SER A 560 -7.21 -28.20 18.40
CA SER A 560 -7.44 -29.50 17.77
C SER A 560 -8.91 -29.95 17.75
N ASN A 561 -9.60 -29.89 18.89
CA ASN A 561 -11.01 -30.27 19.01
C ASN A 561 -11.79 -29.38 19.99
N ARG A 562 -13.12 -29.60 20.04
CA ARG A 562 -14.08 -28.79 20.81
C ARG A 562 -13.84 -28.85 22.32
N ILE A 563 -13.51 -30.03 22.84
CA ILE A 563 -13.28 -30.25 24.27
C ILE A 563 -12.01 -29.51 24.70
N ILE A 564 -10.92 -29.69 23.95
CA ILE A 564 -9.63 -29.04 24.22
C ILE A 564 -9.75 -27.52 24.15
N ALA A 565 -10.45 -27.01 23.13
CA ALA A 565 -10.70 -25.58 22.99
C ALA A 565 -11.49 -24.99 24.17
N PHE A 566 -12.50 -25.71 24.66
CA PHE A 566 -13.28 -25.27 25.82
C PHE A 566 -12.46 -25.33 27.12
N SER A 567 -11.67 -26.39 27.33
CA SER A 567 -10.77 -26.50 28.48
C SER A 567 -9.71 -25.40 28.48
N LEU A 568 -9.12 -25.09 27.32
CA LEU A 568 -8.17 -23.99 27.17
C LEU A 568 -8.84 -22.64 27.45
N TYR A 569 -10.04 -22.41 26.92
CA TYR A 569 -10.82 -21.19 27.20
C TYR A 569 -11.01 -20.99 28.70
N LYS A 570 -11.46 -22.03 29.43
CA LYS A 570 -11.65 -21.94 30.89
C LYS A 570 -10.37 -21.56 31.62
N LYS A 571 -9.25 -22.23 31.31
CA LYS A 571 -7.93 -21.89 31.90
C LYS A 571 -7.51 -20.45 31.62
N ILE A 572 -7.75 -19.94 30.41
CA ILE A 572 -7.45 -18.55 30.06
C ILE A 572 -8.32 -17.58 30.86
N ILE A 573 -9.62 -17.86 31.00
CA ILE A 573 -10.54 -17.02 31.79
C ILE A 573 -10.20 -17.05 33.27
N ASP A 574 -9.79 -18.19 33.82
CA ASP A 574 -9.35 -18.30 35.21
C ASP A 574 -8.12 -17.41 35.48
N LEU A 575 -7.17 -17.35 34.53
CA LEU A 575 -5.98 -16.52 34.61
C LEU A 575 -6.23 -15.04 34.26
N ARG A 576 -7.23 -14.74 33.43
CA ARG A 576 -7.61 -13.38 32.98
C ARG A 576 -9.15 -13.18 32.97
N PRO A 577 -9.81 -13.09 34.14
CA PRO A 577 -11.28 -12.99 34.20
C PRO A 577 -11.84 -11.75 33.51
N LYS A 578 -11.05 -10.66 33.46
CA LYS A 578 -11.44 -9.39 32.80
C LYS A 578 -11.65 -9.54 31.29
N TRP A 579 -11.05 -10.53 30.63
CA TRP A 579 -11.18 -10.69 29.17
C TRP A 579 -12.55 -11.18 28.74
N ALA A 580 -13.27 -11.88 29.62
CA ALA A 580 -14.65 -12.34 29.41
C ALA A 580 -15.71 -11.34 29.91
N LYS A 581 -15.32 -10.12 30.30
CA LYS A 581 -16.25 -9.07 30.72
C LYS A 581 -16.41 -8.03 29.61
N ILE A 582 -17.63 -7.50 29.51
CA ILE A 582 -17.93 -6.37 28.64
C ILE A 582 -17.37 -5.09 29.31
N PRO A 583 -16.60 -4.25 28.58
CA PRO A 583 -16.10 -3.00 29.15
C PRO A 583 -17.25 -2.11 29.66
N GLY A 584 -17.18 -1.66 30.92
CA GLY A 584 -18.18 -0.78 31.54
C GLY A 584 -19.27 -1.47 32.36
N GLU A 585 -19.33 -2.80 32.40
CA GLU A 585 -20.14 -3.53 33.39
C GLU A 585 -19.40 -3.61 34.74
N GLU A 586 -19.54 -2.57 35.57
CA GLU A 586 -19.29 -2.72 37.01
C GLU A 586 -20.54 -3.28 37.69
N VAL A 587 -20.39 -4.39 38.41
CA VAL A 587 -21.44 -4.96 39.25
C VAL A 587 -21.52 -4.08 40.50
N HIS A 588 -22.53 -3.22 40.58
CA HIS A 588 -22.89 -2.59 41.84
C HIS A 588 -23.59 -3.64 42.74
N GLU A 589 -22.81 -4.28 43.61
CA GLU A 589 -23.34 -4.91 44.82
C GLU A 589 -23.73 -3.80 45.80
N ASP A 590 -24.93 -3.25 45.66
CA ASP A 590 -25.85 -2.99 46.79
C ASP A 590 -27.05 -2.10 46.40
N HIS A 591 -28.25 -2.65 46.66
CA HIS A 591 -29.47 -1.95 47.06
C HIS A 591 -30.03 -0.79 46.21
N TYR A 592 -30.86 -1.11 45.21
CA TYR A 592 -32.32 -0.83 45.15
C TYR A 592 -32.81 -0.97 43.69
N MET A 593 -33.89 -1.73 43.52
CA MET A 593 -34.67 -1.74 42.28
C MET A 593 -35.25 -0.34 42.04
N MET A 594 -34.67 0.42 41.10
CA MET A 594 -35.29 1.61 40.51
C MET A 594 -35.40 1.38 39.01
N ALA A 595 -36.58 1.73 38.50
CA ALA A 595 -37.08 1.41 37.17
C ALA A 595 -36.08 1.74 36.05
N ALA A 596 -36.04 0.87 35.05
CA ALA A 596 -35.30 1.03 33.81
C ALA A 596 -35.48 2.46 33.25
N GLU A 597 -34.42 3.27 33.34
CA GLU A 597 -34.31 4.45 32.51
C GLU A 597 -34.18 3.99 31.05
N PRO A 598 -34.90 4.60 30.10
CA PRO A 598 -34.83 4.22 28.70
C PRO A 598 -33.39 4.37 28.24
N ARG A 599 -32.81 3.28 27.73
CA ARG A 599 -31.55 3.27 26.99
C ARG A 599 -31.49 4.49 26.08
N VAL A 600 -30.65 5.46 26.43
CA VAL A 600 -30.32 6.57 25.54
C VAL A 600 -29.69 5.92 24.30
N PRO A 601 -30.18 6.21 23.08
CA PRO A 601 -29.65 5.58 21.90
C PRO A 601 -28.18 5.96 21.77
N TYR A 602 -27.29 4.97 21.90
CA TYR A 602 -25.88 5.11 21.58
C TYR A 602 -25.77 5.58 20.13
N GLY A 603 -25.47 6.85 19.92
CA GLY A 603 -25.12 7.36 18.60
C GLY A 603 -23.81 6.73 18.14
N ASN A 604 -23.78 6.13 16.95
CA ASN A 604 -22.60 5.65 16.19
C ASN A 604 -21.48 4.88 16.95
N GLN A 605 -21.66 4.46 18.20
CA GLN A 605 -20.67 3.70 18.98
C GLN A 605 -20.96 2.19 18.91
N GLU A 606 -19.89 1.41 18.78
CA GLU A 606 -19.91 -0.04 18.59
C GLU A 606 -20.54 -0.77 19.81
N PRO A 607 -21.27 -1.89 19.60
CA PRO A 607 -21.85 -2.64 20.69
C PRO A 607 -20.75 -3.17 21.61
N PRO A 608 -20.90 -3.04 22.94
CA PRO A 608 -19.85 -3.45 23.85
C PRO A 608 -19.80 -4.99 23.88
N ILE A 609 -18.62 -5.56 23.60
CA ILE A 609 -18.36 -7.00 23.47
C ILE A 609 -17.12 -7.39 24.28
N GLU A 610 -17.04 -8.65 24.70
CA GLU A 610 -15.89 -9.22 25.42
C GLU A 610 -14.63 -9.28 24.56
N LYS A 611 -13.45 -9.33 25.20
CA LYS A 611 -12.16 -9.36 24.52
C LYS A 611 -11.87 -10.69 23.84
N ILE A 612 -12.36 -11.78 24.44
CA ILE A 612 -12.14 -13.16 23.99
C ILE A 612 -13.47 -13.89 23.77
N LYS A 613 -13.57 -14.67 22.69
CA LYS A 613 -14.72 -15.55 22.42
C LYS A 613 -14.26 -16.91 21.91
N LEU A 614 -15.07 -17.92 22.24
CA LEU A 614 -14.96 -19.27 21.72
C LEU A 614 -15.87 -19.44 20.50
N ILE A 615 -15.31 -19.82 19.35
CA ILE A 615 -16.00 -19.87 18.06
C ILE A 615 -15.92 -21.30 17.48
N MET A 616 -17.03 -22.03 17.60
CA MET A 616 -17.21 -23.36 17.02
C MET A 616 -18.70 -23.68 16.84
N THR A 617 -19.00 -24.75 16.11
CA THR A 617 -20.38 -25.26 15.97
C THR A 617 -20.94 -25.71 17.31
N ARG A 618 -22.23 -25.46 17.53
CA ARG A 618 -23.01 -25.94 18.68
C ARG A 618 -23.51 -27.37 18.43
N SER A 619 -23.45 -28.24 19.43
CA SER A 619 -24.05 -29.59 19.42
C SER A 619 -25.22 -29.66 20.40
N LYS A 620 -26.19 -30.53 20.15
CA LYS A 620 -27.31 -30.77 21.06
C LYS A 620 -26.89 -31.45 22.36
N ASP A 621 -25.77 -32.17 22.31
CA ASP A 621 -25.22 -32.92 23.43
C ASP A 621 -24.11 -32.15 24.18
N ASP A 622 -23.94 -30.85 23.92
CA ASP A 622 -22.98 -30.02 24.64
C ASP A 622 -23.41 -29.81 26.10
N GLU A 623 -22.44 -29.72 27.01
CA GLU A 623 -22.70 -29.30 28.39
C GLU A 623 -23.38 -27.93 28.42
N PRO A 624 -24.30 -27.65 29.37
CA PRO A 624 -25.07 -26.40 29.39
C PRO A 624 -24.22 -25.13 29.35
N GLU A 625 -23.06 -25.14 30.01
CA GLU A 625 -22.10 -24.05 30.02
C GLU A 625 -21.57 -23.76 28.60
N LEU A 626 -21.03 -24.78 27.91
CA LEU A 626 -20.53 -24.67 26.53
C LEU A 626 -21.66 -24.32 25.56
N TYR A 627 -22.82 -24.96 25.71
CA TYR A 627 -23.98 -24.75 24.86
C TYR A 627 -24.46 -23.30 24.89
N ASN A 628 -24.47 -22.67 26.07
CA ASN A 628 -24.89 -21.27 26.22
C ASN A 628 -23.80 -20.29 25.78
N LEU A 629 -22.51 -20.61 26.02
CA LEU A 629 -21.38 -19.78 25.60
C LEU A 629 -21.31 -19.57 24.08
N LEU A 630 -21.60 -20.61 23.29
CA LEU A 630 -21.45 -20.57 21.82
C LEU A 630 -22.53 -19.76 21.09
N GLY A 631 -23.66 -19.48 21.75
CA GLY A 631 -24.79 -18.78 21.14
C GLY A 631 -25.40 -19.50 19.92
N THR A 632 -26.24 -18.76 19.21
CA THR A 632 -26.92 -19.17 17.97
C THR A 632 -26.04 -18.97 16.73
N ASP A 633 -26.51 -19.41 15.56
CA ASP A 633 -25.83 -19.13 14.29
C ASP A 633 -25.83 -17.63 13.94
N GLU A 634 -26.88 -16.89 14.34
CA GLU A 634 -26.95 -15.44 14.17
C GLU A 634 -25.90 -14.73 15.02
N ASP A 635 -25.71 -15.16 16.27
CA ASP A 635 -24.67 -14.63 17.16
C ASP A 635 -23.27 -14.84 16.56
N ARG A 636 -23.00 -16.04 16.03
CA ARG A 636 -21.72 -16.34 15.37
C ARG A 636 -21.45 -15.44 14.15
N ARG A 637 -22.48 -15.15 13.34
CA ARG A 637 -22.37 -14.20 12.22
C ARG A 637 -22.10 -12.78 12.73
N ALA A 638 -22.75 -12.37 13.82
CA ALA A 638 -22.47 -11.08 14.45
C ALA A 638 -21.03 -10.99 14.97
N PHE A 639 -20.53 -12.05 15.63
CA PHE A 639 -19.14 -12.13 16.10
C PHE A 639 -18.13 -12.09 14.96
N ALA A 640 -18.43 -12.72 13.82
CA ALA A 640 -17.59 -12.67 12.63
C ALA A 640 -17.43 -11.25 12.08
N GLU A 641 -18.53 -10.48 12.03
CA GLU A 641 -18.49 -9.08 11.58
C GLU A 641 -17.81 -8.17 12.61
N GLU A 642 -18.02 -8.42 13.90
CA GLU A 642 -17.40 -7.65 14.98
C GLU A 642 -15.88 -7.90 15.06
N PHE A 643 -15.44 -9.15 14.89
CA PHE A 643 -14.02 -9.49 14.87
C PHE A 643 -13.27 -8.87 13.68
N LYS A 644 -13.94 -8.60 12.55
CA LYS A 644 -13.33 -7.91 11.39
C LYS A 644 -13.06 -6.44 11.65
N LYS A 645 -13.78 -5.79 12.58
CA LYS A 645 -13.62 -4.36 12.87
C LYS A 645 -12.32 -4.11 13.65
N PRO A 646 -11.42 -3.23 13.18
CA PRO A 646 -10.16 -2.94 13.87
C PRO A 646 -10.37 -2.46 15.31
N LYS A 647 -11.29 -1.51 15.52
CA LYS A 647 -11.55 -0.85 16.81
C LYS A 647 -12.35 -1.69 17.82
N SER A 648 -12.91 -2.81 17.39
CA SER A 648 -13.69 -3.69 18.27
C SER A 648 -12.86 -4.18 19.46
N ASN A 649 -13.48 -4.26 20.63
CA ASN A 649 -12.87 -4.89 21.81
C ASN A 649 -12.65 -6.39 21.60
N PHE A 650 -13.35 -7.04 20.67
CA PHE A 650 -13.13 -8.45 20.35
C PHE A 650 -11.79 -8.65 19.64
N LYS A 651 -10.77 -9.07 20.40
CA LYS A 651 -9.38 -9.19 19.96
C LYS A 651 -8.90 -10.64 19.83
N ILE A 652 -9.43 -11.58 20.61
CA ILE A 652 -8.93 -12.97 20.66
C ILE A 652 -10.03 -13.97 20.31
N ALA A 653 -9.88 -14.70 19.21
CA ALA A 653 -10.81 -15.76 18.81
C ALA A 653 -10.19 -17.15 19.00
N ILE A 654 -10.80 -18.00 19.82
CA ILE A 654 -10.44 -19.43 19.93
C ILE A 654 -11.33 -20.22 18.97
N VAL A 655 -10.72 -20.93 18.02
CA VAL A 655 -11.40 -21.64 16.93
C VAL A 655 -10.97 -23.11 16.86
N VAL A 656 -11.74 -23.94 16.16
CA VAL A 656 -11.38 -25.35 15.89
C VAL A 656 -11.30 -25.62 14.38
N ASP A 657 -12.44 -25.65 13.70
CA ASP A 657 -12.53 -25.80 12.24
C ASP A 657 -13.14 -24.58 11.56
N MET A 658 -13.92 -23.80 12.30
CA MET A 658 -14.45 -22.51 11.85
C MET A 658 -13.31 -21.50 11.66
N TRP A 659 -13.49 -20.58 10.72
CA TRP A 659 -12.57 -19.49 10.39
C TRP A 659 -11.15 -19.88 9.93
N THR A 660 -10.82 -21.17 9.91
CA THR A 660 -9.53 -21.69 9.38
C THR A 660 -9.41 -21.56 7.85
N THR A 661 -10.54 -21.53 7.14
CA THR A 661 -10.58 -21.26 5.69
C THR A 661 -11.74 -20.33 5.35
N GLY A 662 -11.59 -19.50 4.32
CA GLY A 662 -12.62 -18.58 3.82
C GLY A 662 -12.86 -17.31 4.67
N PHE A 663 -12.49 -17.31 5.95
CA PHE A 663 -12.59 -16.13 6.80
C PHE A 663 -11.42 -15.18 6.60
N ASP A 664 -11.68 -13.87 6.44
CA ASP A 664 -10.65 -12.88 6.10
C ASP A 664 -10.73 -11.67 7.03
N VAL A 665 -9.60 -11.32 7.62
CA VAL A 665 -9.43 -10.20 8.56
C VAL A 665 -8.07 -9.56 8.27
N ASP A 666 -8.07 -8.41 7.59
CA ASP A 666 -6.83 -7.79 7.12
C ASP A 666 -5.86 -7.45 8.27
N CYS A 667 -6.40 -6.93 9.38
CA CYS A 667 -5.65 -6.55 10.57
C CYS A 667 -5.26 -7.71 11.51
N LEU A 668 -5.59 -8.98 11.18
CA LEU A 668 -5.16 -10.15 11.96
C LEU A 668 -3.67 -10.37 11.74
N ASP A 669 -2.85 -10.20 12.78
CA ASP A 669 -1.39 -10.29 12.66
C ASP A 669 -0.79 -11.56 13.27
N THR A 670 -1.47 -12.21 14.20
CA THR A 670 -0.91 -13.34 14.97
C THR A 670 -1.87 -14.54 14.98
N MET A 671 -1.34 -15.72 14.71
CA MET A 671 -2.06 -16.99 14.80
C MET A 671 -1.31 -17.98 15.70
N TYR A 672 -2.00 -18.52 16.68
CA TYR A 672 -1.50 -19.56 17.59
C TYR A 672 -2.06 -20.91 17.15
N ILE A 673 -1.22 -21.93 17.04
CA ILE A 673 -1.60 -23.25 16.55
C ILE A 673 -1.36 -24.29 17.64
N ASP A 674 -2.47 -24.88 18.08
CA ASP A 674 -2.52 -26.09 18.91
C ASP A 674 -3.39 -27.17 18.23
N LYS A 675 -3.20 -27.33 16.93
CA LYS A 675 -3.88 -28.31 16.09
C LYS A 675 -2.90 -29.02 15.17
N PRO A 676 -2.99 -30.36 15.05
CA PRO A 676 -2.09 -31.09 14.18
C PRO A 676 -2.46 -30.92 12.70
N LEU A 677 -2.03 -29.79 12.11
CA LEU A 677 -2.33 -29.41 10.73
C LEU A 677 -1.33 -30.02 9.75
N GLN A 678 -1.82 -30.42 8.57
CA GLN A 678 -1.00 -31.05 7.53
C GLN A 678 -1.29 -30.46 6.14
N GLN A 679 -0.28 -30.55 5.27
CA GLN A 679 -0.36 -30.29 3.83
C GLN A 679 -1.16 -29.02 3.48
N HIS A 680 -2.29 -29.16 2.76
CA HIS A 680 -3.11 -28.05 2.29
C HIS A 680 -3.80 -27.29 3.42
N THR A 681 -4.30 -27.99 4.44
CA THR A 681 -5.00 -27.36 5.58
C THR A 681 -4.06 -26.46 6.37
N LEU A 682 -2.78 -26.83 6.47
CA LEU A 682 -1.75 -26.00 7.09
C LEU A 682 -1.58 -24.67 6.35
N VAL A 683 -1.33 -24.71 5.04
CA VAL A 683 -1.10 -23.51 4.22
C VAL A 683 -2.30 -22.56 4.26
N GLN A 684 -3.53 -23.08 4.18
CA GLN A 684 -4.75 -22.26 4.23
C GLN A 684 -4.96 -21.56 5.56
N THR A 685 -4.61 -22.25 6.65
CA THR A 685 -4.76 -21.74 8.01
C THR A 685 -3.74 -20.64 8.28
N ILE A 686 -2.45 -20.89 8.02
CA ILE A 686 -1.39 -19.90 8.25
C ILE A 686 -1.51 -18.69 7.33
N SER A 687 -2.06 -18.86 6.11
CA SER A 687 -2.24 -17.74 5.18
C SER A 687 -3.26 -16.71 5.68
N ARG A 688 -4.01 -16.95 6.76
CA ARG A 688 -4.94 -15.94 7.29
C ARG A 688 -4.23 -14.72 7.87
N VAL A 689 -2.98 -14.86 8.31
CA VAL A 689 -2.18 -13.74 8.83
C VAL A 689 -1.38 -13.01 7.74
N ASN A 690 -1.46 -13.43 6.47
CA ASN A 690 -0.64 -12.85 5.39
C ASN A 690 -1.27 -11.64 4.68
N ARG A 691 -2.43 -11.16 5.14
CA ARG A 691 -3.12 -10.03 4.51
C ARG A 691 -2.40 -8.71 4.72
N VAL A 692 -2.42 -7.87 3.70
CA VAL A 692 -1.87 -6.51 3.72
C VAL A 692 -2.81 -5.62 4.54
N TYR A 693 -2.23 -4.89 5.48
CA TYR A 693 -2.92 -3.90 6.29
C TYR A 693 -1.93 -2.79 6.67
N PRO A 694 -2.34 -1.52 6.80
CA PRO A 694 -1.45 -0.43 7.20
C PRO A 694 -0.72 -0.74 8.52
N GLY A 695 0.59 -0.50 8.57
CA GLY A 695 1.44 -0.81 9.75
C GLY A 695 1.78 -2.30 9.93
N LYS A 696 1.17 -3.21 9.14
CA LYS A 696 1.44 -4.65 9.20
C LYS A 696 2.54 -5.05 8.22
N GLU A 697 3.71 -5.40 8.73
CA GLU A 697 4.84 -5.85 7.90
C GLU A 697 4.79 -7.36 7.59
N LYS A 698 4.24 -8.15 8.51
CA LYS A 698 4.26 -9.62 8.48
C LYS A 698 3.11 -10.22 9.27
N GLY A 699 2.84 -11.50 9.03
CA GLY A 699 2.02 -12.35 9.89
C GLY A 699 2.88 -13.27 10.76
N LEU A 700 2.53 -13.45 12.02
CA LEU A 700 3.21 -14.34 12.95
C LEU A 700 2.40 -15.64 13.15
N VAL A 701 3.06 -16.78 13.04
CA VAL A 701 2.52 -18.10 13.37
C VAL A 701 3.29 -18.66 14.56
N VAL A 702 2.60 -18.84 15.68
CA VAL A 702 3.14 -19.40 16.92
C VAL A 702 2.66 -20.83 17.06
N ASP A 703 3.58 -21.78 17.21
CA ASP A 703 3.28 -23.21 17.16
C ASP A 703 3.62 -23.94 18.47
N TYR A 704 2.59 -24.52 19.10
CA TYR A 704 2.68 -25.27 20.35
C TYR A 704 2.85 -26.79 20.17
N ILE A 705 2.96 -27.27 18.93
CA ILE A 705 3.04 -28.70 18.60
C ILE A 705 4.42 -29.07 18.02
N GLY A 706 4.99 -28.23 17.16
CA GLY A 706 6.28 -28.51 16.49
C GLY A 706 6.11 -28.96 15.03
N ILE A 707 5.32 -28.23 14.25
CA ILE A 707 5.00 -28.49 12.83
C ILE A 707 6.01 -27.87 11.85
N LYS A 708 7.16 -27.32 12.31
CA LYS A 708 8.19 -26.65 11.47
C LYS A 708 8.57 -27.48 10.23
N SER A 709 8.83 -28.78 10.43
CA SER A 709 9.21 -29.70 9.34
C SER A 709 8.09 -29.86 8.30
N ASN A 710 6.85 -30.09 8.75
CA ASN A 710 5.68 -30.22 7.89
C ASN A 710 5.36 -28.92 7.14
N MET A 711 5.57 -27.77 7.79
CA MET A 711 5.41 -26.46 7.18
C MET A 711 6.41 -26.25 6.06
N ASN A 712 7.69 -26.57 6.29
CA ASN A 712 8.74 -26.47 5.26
C ASN A 712 8.44 -27.40 4.07
N VAL A 713 7.96 -28.61 4.32
CA VAL A 713 7.55 -29.55 3.25
C VAL A 713 6.37 -28.98 2.45
N ALA A 714 5.35 -28.44 3.14
CA ALA A 714 4.18 -27.85 2.49
C ALA A 714 4.57 -26.61 1.66
N LEU A 715 5.35 -25.69 2.21
CA LEU A 715 5.81 -24.49 1.52
C LEU A 715 6.66 -24.85 0.29
N LYS A 716 7.59 -25.81 0.40
CA LYS A 716 8.38 -26.30 -0.75
C LYS A 716 7.52 -26.85 -1.87
N ARG A 717 6.44 -27.57 -1.54
CA ARG A 717 5.51 -28.12 -2.54
C ARG A 717 4.76 -27.03 -3.32
N TYR A 718 4.46 -25.90 -2.70
CA TYR A 718 3.65 -24.83 -3.28
C TYR A 718 4.45 -23.58 -3.72
N ALA A 719 5.77 -23.59 -3.57
CA ALA A 719 6.67 -22.50 -3.95
C ALA A 719 7.33 -22.65 -5.34
N GLN A 720 6.90 -23.61 -6.17
CA GLN A 720 7.44 -23.98 -7.50
C GLN A 720 8.78 -23.32 -7.90
N GLY A 721 9.89 -24.04 -7.72
CA GLY A 721 11.08 -23.84 -8.54
C GLY A 721 12.17 -22.89 -8.04
N ASP A 722 12.06 -22.28 -6.85
CA ASP A 722 13.19 -21.57 -6.26
C ASP A 722 13.75 -22.32 -5.04
N ALA A 723 14.84 -23.06 -5.25
CA ALA A 723 15.54 -23.82 -4.22
C ALA A 723 16.31 -22.94 -3.22
N ASN A 724 16.40 -21.63 -3.45
CA ASN A 724 17.25 -20.70 -2.70
C ASN A 724 16.51 -19.77 -1.73
N LEU A 725 15.19 -19.93 -1.55
CA LEU A 725 14.43 -19.17 -0.57
C LEU A 725 13.78 -20.14 0.42
N ASP A 726 14.51 -20.43 1.51
CA ASP A 726 13.92 -20.96 2.74
C ASP A 726 12.82 -19.97 3.19
N SER A 727 11.58 -20.24 2.76
CA SER A 727 10.46 -19.28 2.80
C SER A 727 9.79 -19.16 4.17
N VAL A 728 10.60 -19.27 5.22
CA VAL A 728 10.30 -18.88 6.60
C VAL A 728 11.62 -18.44 7.22
N GLU A 729 11.83 -17.13 7.38
CA GLU A 729 12.91 -16.64 8.23
C GLU A 729 12.68 -17.22 9.63
N SER A 730 13.60 -18.07 10.09
CA SER A 730 13.52 -18.56 11.45
C SER A 730 13.88 -17.42 12.38
N ILE A 731 13.18 -17.34 13.51
CA ILE A 731 13.52 -16.39 14.56
C ILE A 731 15.00 -16.57 14.97
N GLU A 732 15.58 -17.76 14.86
CA GLU A 732 17.00 -18.02 15.12
C GLU A 732 17.94 -17.20 14.20
N GLN A 733 17.64 -17.11 12.90
CA GLN A 733 18.40 -16.28 11.95
C GLN A 733 18.24 -14.79 12.29
N SER A 734 17.03 -14.38 12.67
CA SER A 734 16.76 -12.99 13.09
C SER A 734 17.51 -12.64 14.38
N VAL A 735 17.54 -13.55 15.36
CA VAL A 735 18.31 -13.40 16.61
C VAL A 735 19.80 -13.28 16.29
N THR A 736 20.32 -14.10 15.37
CA THR A 736 21.72 -14.03 14.94
C THR A 736 22.02 -12.65 14.34
N MET A 737 21.17 -12.17 13.43
CA MET A 737 21.30 -10.84 12.83
C MET A 737 21.21 -9.71 13.87
N VAL A 738 20.30 -9.83 14.86
CA VAL A 738 20.24 -8.89 15.99
C VAL A 738 21.55 -8.87 16.75
N LYS A 739 22.09 -10.04 17.10
CA LYS A 739 23.35 -10.13 17.85
C LYS A 739 24.54 -9.57 17.06
N ASP A 740 24.61 -9.86 15.77
CA ASP A 740 25.66 -9.33 14.88
C ASP A 740 25.59 -7.80 14.76
N GLU A 741 24.40 -7.25 14.47
CA GLU A 741 24.22 -5.80 14.35
C GLU A 741 24.40 -5.09 15.71
N LEU A 742 23.96 -5.72 16.80
CA LEU A 742 24.18 -5.21 18.16
C LEU A 742 25.66 -5.17 18.51
N ASP A 743 26.43 -6.20 18.17
CA ASP A 743 27.89 -6.22 18.38
C ASP A 743 28.62 -5.15 17.56
N ILE A 744 28.22 -4.94 16.30
CA ILE A 744 28.75 -3.86 15.48
C ILE A 744 28.49 -2.51 16.16
N ILE A 745 27.26 -2.25 16.59
CA ILE A 745 26.90 -0.97 17.23
C ILE A 745 27.61 -0.81 18.59
N ARG A 746 27.75 -1.87 19.40
CA ARG A 746 28.54 -1.85 20.64
C ARG A 746 29.98 -1.40 20.38
N ARG A 747 30.62 -1.92 19.34
CA ARG A 747 31.98 -1.50 18.94
C ARG A 747 32.02 -0.04 18.51
N MET A 748 30.99 0.46 17.85
CA MET A 748 30.89 1.89 17.49
C MET A 748 30.78 2.79 18.73
N PHE A 749 30.09 2.33 19.77
CA PHE A 749 30.00 3.00 21.08
C PHE A 749 31.20 2.72 22.00
N GLY A 750 32.27 2.10 21.49
CA GLY A 750 33.46 1.78 22.28
C GLY A 750 34.01 3.00 23.04
N GLY A 751 33.90 2.95 24.38
CA GLY A 751 34.33 4.03 25.28
C GLY A 751 33.22 4.98 25.77
N PHE A 752 31.97 4.79 25.36
CA PHE A 752 30.81 5.51 25.89
C PHE A 752 30.02 4.64 26.88
N ASP A 753 29.81 5.15 28.10
CA ASP A 753 29.02 4.47 29.12
C ASP A 753 27.53 4.82 28.99
N TYR A 754 26.74 3.85 28.53
CA TYR A 754 25.30 3.96 28.39
C TYR A 754 24.53 3.21 29.50
N SER A 755 25.20 2.70 30.55
CA SER A 755 24.56 1.99 31.67
C SER A 755 23.53 2.85 32.42
N VAL A 756 23.73 4.17 32.42
CA VAL A 756 22.81 5.16 33.01
C VAL A 756 21.43 5.13 32.34
N PHE A 757 21.32 4.70 31.08
CA PHE A 757 20.02 4.50 30.43
C PHE A 757 19.20 3.37 31.07
N ILE A 758 19.85 2.38 31.68
CA ILE A 758 19.19 1.21 32.28
C ILE A 758 18.79 1.53 33.72
N THR A 759 19.68 2.13 34.50
CA THR A 759 19.51 2.29 35.96
C THR A 759 19.06 3.67 36.41
N GLY A 760 19.09 4.68 35.53
CA GLY A 760 18.83 6.08 35.85
C GLY A 760 17.34 6.44 35.91
N THR A 761 17.05 7.60 36.49
CA THR A 761 15.75 8.27 36.41
C THR A 761 15.43 8.68 34.96
N PRO A 762 14.16 8.91 34.58
CA PRO A 762 13.80 9.29 33.21
C PRO A 762 14.62 10.46 32.64
N LEU A 763 14.95 11.45 33.48
CA LEU A 763 15.75 12.60 33.10
C LEU A 763 17.23 12.25 32.86
N GLU A 764 17.79 11.33 33.65
CA GLU A 764 19.15 10.78 33.44
C GLU A 764 19.22 9.86 32.22
N GLN A 765 18.16 9.09 31.95
CA GLN A 765 18.05 8.25 30.75
C GLN A 765 18.03 9.11 29.48
N LEU A 766 17.29 10.22 29.52
CA LEU A 766 17.26 11.21 28.44
C LEU A 766 18.63 11.88 28.24
N ASP A 767 19.29 12.32 29.30
CA ASP A 767 20.66 12.86 29.22
C ASP A 767 21.62 11.83 28.60
N CYS A 768 21.50 10.57 28.96
CA CYS A 768 22.28 9.47 28.41
C CYS A 768 22.05 9.29 26.89
N LEU A 769 20.78 9.36 26.43
CA LEU A 769 20.44 9.33 25.01
C LEU A 769 21.03 10.52 24.24
N ASN A 770 20.92 11.72 24.80
CA ASN A 770 21.45 12.95 24.21
C ASN A 770 22.98 12.91 24.09
N ARG A 771 23.67 12.46 25.14
CA ARG A 771 25.11 12.23 25.14
C ARG A 771 25.52 11.13 24.14
N GLY A 772 24.67 10.13 23.94
CA GLY A 772 24.85 9.09 22.92
C GLY A 772 24.76 9.63 21.50
N ALA A 773 23.75 10.48 21.23
CA ALA A 773 23.61 11.18 19.95
C ALA A 773 24.82 12.08 19.67
N GLU A 774 25.21 12.88 20.67
CA GLU A 774 26.39 13.74 20.64
C GLU A 774 27.68 12.95 20.33
N PHE A 775 27.81 11.74 20.91
CA PHE A 775 28.95 10.86 20.68
C PHE A 775 28.97 10.29 19.25
N MET A 776 27.82 9.89 18.70
CA MET A 776 27.71 9.39 17.32
C MET A 776 27.86 10.49 16.26
N GLN A 777 27.52 11.73 16.59
CA GLN A 777 27.65 12.90 15.71
C GLN A 777 29.08 13.47 15.64
N ARG A 778 30.07 12.80 16.24
CA ARG A 778 31.49 13.17 16.19
C ARG A 778 32.12 13.12 14.80
N THR A 779 31.55 12.42 13.82
CA THR A 779 31.93 12.59 12.41
C THR A 779 30.74 12.23 11.53
N LYS A 780 30.68 12.79 10.31
CA LYS A 780 29.60 12.44 9.38
C LYS A 780 29.63 10.96 8.96
N GLU A 781 30.83 10.38 8.88
CA GLU A 781 31.00 8.96 8.56
C GLU A 781 30.49 8.04 9.68
N GLN A 782 30.85 8.34 10.94
CA GLN A 782 30.36 7.58 12.10
C GLN A 782 28.83 7.68 12.25
N GLU A 783 28.28 8.88 12.07
CA GLU A 783 26.83 9.12 12.08
C GLU A 783 26.13 8.27 11.00
N ASN A 784 26.58 8.34 9.75
CA ASN A 784 25.97 7.60 8.64
C ASN A 784 26.05 6.07 8.83
N LEU A 785 27.20 5.57 9.27
CA LEU A 785 27.39 4.14 9.57
C LEU A 785 26.43 3.68 10.67
N PHE A 786 26.32 4.45 11.76
CA PHE A 786 25.44 4.13 12.88
C PHE A 786 23.98 4.11 12.44
N MET A 787 23.55 5.11 11.68
CA MET A 787 22.18 5.21 11.17
C MET A 787 21.79 4.01 10.29
N GLY A 788 22.74 3.48 9.50
CA GLY A 788 22.57 2.28 8.68
C GLY A 788 22.43 1.00 9.51
N HIS A 789 23.36 0.76 10.44
CA HIS A 789 23.35 -0.43 11.30
C HIS A 789 22.16 -0.43 12.27
N ALA A 790 21.85 0.70 12.90
CA ALA A 790 20.71 0.81 13.80
C ALA A 790 19.35 0.59 13.08
N LYS A 791 19.26 0.90 11.78
CA LYS A 791 18.08 0.56 10.97
C LYS A 791 17.93 -0.95 10.77
N LYS A 792 19.03 -1.65 10.47
CA LYS A 792 19.04 -3.11 10.31
C LYS A 792 18.74 -3.83 11.63
N LEU A 793 19.37 -3.38 12.72
CA LEU A 793 19.10 -3.87 14.08
C LEU A 793 17.61 -3.77 14.43
N LYS A 794 16.99 -2.61 14.19
CA LYS A 794 15.55 -2.41 14.46
C LYS A 794 14.69 -3.40 13.67
N SER A 795 14.96 -3.56 12.37
CA SER A 795 14.20 -4.48 11.51
C SER A 795 14.33 -5.93 11.97
N ALA A 796 15.53 -6.39 12.31
CA ALA A 796 15.76 -7.74 12.82
C ALA A 796 15.15 -7.94 14.22
N PHE A 797 15.27 -6.96 15.11
CA PHE A 797 14.71 -7.05 16.47
C PHE A 797 13.18 -7.15 16.46
N ASN A 798 12.50 -6.45 15.55
CA ASN A 798 11.05 -6.61 15.37
C ASN A 798 10.65 -8.06 15.02
N LEU A 799 11.57 -8.86 14.45
CA LEU A 799 11.37 -10.29 14.14
C LEU A 799 11.47 -11.22 15.34
N CYS A 800 12.24 -10.85 16.35
CA CYS A 800 12.59 -11.75 17.44
C CYS A 800 12.53 -11.08 18.82
N SER A 801 11.82 -9.95 18.98
CA SER A 801 11.79 -9.16 20.22
C SER A 801 11.47 -10.01 21.45
N ASN A 802 10.63 -11.03 21.28
CA ASN A 802 10.17 -11.95 22.32
C ASN A 802 10.98 -13.24 22.48
N ASN A 803 12.07 -13.40 21.74
CA ASN A 803 12.90 -14.60 21.85
C ASN A 803 13.73 -14.57 23.15
N GLU A 804 13.77 -15.68 23.88
CA GLU A 804 14.51 -15.81 25.15
C GLU A 804 16.03 -15.75 24.98
N GLU A 805 16.54 -16.02 23.77
CA GLU A 805 17.95 -15.87 23.43
C GLU A 805 18.41 -14.40 23.39
N ILE A 806 17.47 -13.46 23.38
CA ILE A 806 17.73 -12.03 23.61
C ILE A 806 17.45 -11.75 25.08
N SER A 807 18.52 -11.51 25.81
CA SER A 807 18.47 -11.15 27.24
C SER A 807 17.79 -9.79 27.43
N GLU A 808 17.21 -9.56 28.63
CA GLU A 808 16.65 -8.24 28.98
C GLU A 808 17.68 -7.12 28.85
N SER A 809 18.94 -7.37 29.20
CA SER A 809 20.03 -6.41 28.99
C SER A 809 20.24 -6.06 27.52
N GLU A 810 20.20 -7.05 26.61
CA GLU A 810 20.29 -6.79 25.16
C GLU A 810 19.06 -6.02 24.65
N ARG A 811 17.86 -6.28 25.18
CA ARG A 811 16.66 -5.50 24.82
C ARG A 811 16.82 -4.03 25.20
N GLU A 812 17.28 -3.75 26.41
CA GLU A 812 17.52 -2.39 26.89
C GLU A 812 18.56 -1.65 26.03
N GLU A 813 19.64 -2.33 25.62
CA GLU A 813 20.62 -1.78 24.69
C GLU A 813 20.03 -1.47 23.31
N ILE A 814 19.21 -2.38 22.77
CA ILE A 814 18.53 -2.16 21.50
C ILE A 814 17.59 -0.94 21.59
N HIS A 815 16.88 -0.78 22.70
CA HIS A 815 16.07 0.40 22.97
C HIS A 815 16.90 1.68 23.06
N TYR A 816 18.06 1.63 23.73
CA TYR A 816 19.00 2.74 23.77
C TYR A 816 19.46 3.16 22.36
N PHE A 817 19.99 2.22 21.57
CA PHE A 817 20.51 2.54 20.23
C PHE A 817 19.42 3.01 19.25
N THR A 818 18.22 2.42 19.32
CA THR A 818 17.08 2.89 18.52
C THR A 818 16.61 4.28 18.96
N GLY A 819 16.67 4.58 20.26
CA GLY A 819 16.43 5.91 20.81
C GLY A 819 17.43 6.96 20.32
N VAL A 820 18.74 6.67 20.40
CA VAL A 820 19.80 7.55 19.88
C VAL A 820 19.62 7.82 18.39
N ARG A 821 19.32 6.78 17.60
CA ARG A 821 19.01 6.90 16.16
C ARG A 821 17.83 7.83 15.91
N SER A 822 16.78 7.74 16.73
CA SER A 822 15.58 8.59 16.61
C SER A 822 15.91 10.07 16.84
N ILE A 823 16.73 10.38 17.85
CA ILE A 823 17.18 11.75 18.14
C ILE A 823 18.00 12.32 16.97
N ILE A 824 18.99 11.57 16.48
CA ILE A 824 19.83 12.00 15.34
C ILE A 824 18.95 12.25 14.10
N TYR A 825 18.01 11.36 13.81
CA TYR A 825 17.11 11.50 12.67
C TYR A 825 16.25 12.79 12.74
N LYS A 826 15.66 13.07 13.92
CA LYS A 826 14.84 14.27 14.15
C LYS A 826 15.64 15.57 14.00
N LEU A 827 16.92 15.56 14.38
CA LEU A 827 17.82 16.71 14.25
C LEU A 827 18.15 17.02 12.77
N ILE A 828 18.34 16.00 11.93
CA ILE A 828 18.81 16.15 10.54
C ILE A 828 17.69 16.51 9.55
N ILE A 829 16.58 15.76 9.54
CA ILE A 829 15.62 15.77 8.42
C ILE A 829 14.37 16.60 8.75
N GLY A 830 13.97 16.66 10.03
CA GLY A 830 12.70 17.27 10.44
C GLY A 830 11.50 16.41 10.03
N GLY A 831 10.57 16.23 10.96
CA GLY A 831 9.46 15.31 10.82
C GLY A 831 9.67 14.00 11.59
N THR A 832 8.57 13.41 12.02
CA THR A 832 8.53 12.17 12.79
C THR A 832 8.86 10.99 11.87
N PRO A 833 9.84 10.13 12.21
CA PRO A 833 9.76 8.76 11.74
C PRO A 833 8.49 8.12 12.32
N ASP A 834 7.95 7.17 11.57
CA ASP A 834 6.78 6.37 11.87
C ASP A 834 6.66 6.04 13.37
N ALA A 835 5.83 6.83 14.07
CA ALA A 835 5.55 6.65 15.49
C ALA A 835 4.72 5.39 15.75
N SER A 836 4.25 4.70 14.69
CA SER A 836 3.47 3.47 14.80
C SER A 836 4.30 2.23 15.17
N GLN A 837 5.64 2.33 15.16
CA GLN A 837 6.54 1.19 15.38
C GLN A 837 7.72 1.49 16.32
N ILE A 838 7.49 2.30 17.35
CA ILE A 838 8.42 2.42 18.46
C ILE A 838 7.68 1.85 19.68
N ASN A 839 8.37 1.01 20.47
CA ASN A 839 7.88 0.53 21.77
C ASN A 839 7.18 1.70 22.47
N ARG A 840 5.92 1.51 22.85
CA ARG A 840 5.11 2.55 23.50
C ARG A 840 5.88 3.25 24.62
N ARG A 841 6.70 2.50 25.37
CA ARG A 841 7.64 2.99 26.39
C ARG A 841 8.72 3.95 25.89
N VAL A 842 9.34 3.72 24.73
CA VAL A 842 10.35 4.65 24.16
C VAL A 842 9.67 5.90 23.59
N SER A 843 8.48 5.76 23.01
CA SER A 843 7.67 6.91 22.57
C SER A 843 7.18 7.73 23.76
N GLU A 844 6.69 7.10 24.84
CA GLU A 844 6.25 7.72 26.09
C GLU A 844 7.43 8.34 26.84
N MET A 845 8.60 7.69 26.93
CA MET A 845 9.81 8.30 27.48
C MET A 845 10.27 9.51 26.68
N ILE A 846 10.12 9.47 25.34
CA ILE A 846 10.38 10.62 24.48
C ILE A 846 9.30 11.70 24.67
N GLU A 847 8.01 11.37 24.81
CA GLU A 847 6.90 12.31 25.05
C GLU A 847 6.91 12.93 26.46
N GLU A 848 7.24 12.19 27.50
CA GLU A 848 7.42 12.69 28.86
C GLU A 848 8.70 13.53 28.97
N ALA A 849 9.78 13.16 28.25
CA ALA A 849 10.95 14.00 28.06
C ALA A 849 10.61 15.32 27.36
N ILE A 850 9.62 15.32 26.47
CA ILE A 850 9.11 16.51 25.79
C ILE A 850 8.37 17.46 26.75
N GLN A 851 7.78 16.94 27.84
CA GLN A 851 7.05 17.72 28.84
C GLN A 851 7.92 18.25 30.00
N SER A 852 9.19 17.82 30.11
CA SER A 852 10.14 18.31 31.14
C SER A 852 10.99 19.46 30.59
N GLU A 853 11.31 20.45 31.45
CA GLU A 853 11.83 21.81 31.17
C GLU A 853 13.16 21.94 30.39
N GLY A 854 13.60 20.94 29.63
CA GLY A 854 14.80 20.99 28.78
C GLY A 854 14.59 20.73 27.29
N VAL A 855 13.43 20.22 26.85
CA VAL A 855 13.24 19.72 25.46
C VAL A 855 12.10 20.39 24.69
N GLU A 856 11.20 21.15 25.32
CA GLU A 856 10.24 22.00 24.58
C GLU A 856 10.96 22.92 23.58
N GLU A 857 12.14 23.42 23.93
CA GLU A 857 12.89 24.36 23.10
C GLU A 857 13.51 23.74 21.84
N ILE A 858 13.87 22.44 21.81
CA ILE A 858 14.48 21.81 20.61
C ILE A 858 13.41 21.46 19.56
N ILE A 859 12.17 21.23 19.99
CA ILE A 859 11.08 20.74 19.14
C ILE A 859 10.21 21.87 18.61
N GLN A 860 10.00 22.95 19.37
CA GLN A 860 9.34 24.17 18.84
C GLN A 860 10.12 24.78 17.67
N ILE A 861 11.45 24.61 17.64
CA ILE A 861 12.33 25.03 16.53
C ILE A 861 11.98 24.35 15.19
N GLY A 862 11.37 23.16 15.25
CA GLY A 862 11.05 22.37 14.06
C GLY A 862 9.62 22.54 13.53
N ASN A 863 8.67 22.96 14.36
CA ASN A 863 7.24 22.89 14.05
C ASN A 863 6.53 24.23 13.84
N ASP A 864 7.09 25.35 14.28
CA ASP A 864 6.41 26.64 14.16
C ASP A 864 6.86 27.41 12.90
N LYS A 865 6.06 27.29 11.83
CA LYS A 865 6.13 28.19 10.66
C LYS A 865 5.52 29.57 10.94
N GLU A 866 4.87 29.75 12.09
CA GLU A 866 4.13 30.97 12.41
C GLU A 866 4.67 31.61 13.71
N ASN A 867 5.47 32.68 13.54
CA ASN A 867 5.70 33.76 14.50
C ASN A 867 6.62 33.57 15.73
N LEU A 868 7.71 32.80 15.63
CA LEU A 868 8.90 33.06 16.47
C LEU A 868 9.91 33.86 15.65
N ASP A 869 10.37 35.01 16.17
CA ASP A 869 11.51 35.73 15.62
C ASP A 869 12.77 34.88 15.88
N VAL A 870 13.03 33.94 14.96
CA VAL A 870 14.16 32.98 14.95
C VAL A 870 15.53 33.69 15.07
N LEU A 871 15.54 35.03 14.92
CA LEU A 871 16.72 35.89 15.01
C LEU A 871 16.71 36.82 16.24
N SER A 872 15.82 36.59 17.21
CA SER A 872 15.77 37.33 18.47
C SER A 872 17.02 37.08 19.33
N GLU A 873 17.44 38.09 20.11
CA GLU A 873 18.57 37.97 21.04
C GLU A 873 18.31 36.88 22.10
N GLU A 874 17.05 36.74 22.52
CA GLU A 874 16.60 35.73 23.48
C GLU A 874 16.81 34.29 22.94
N TYR A 875 16.52 34.07 21.66
CA TYR A 875 16.75 32.78 21.00
C TYR A 875 18.24 32.42 20.90
N MET A 876 19.08 33.43 20.65
CA MET A 876 20.53 33.27 20.57
C MET A 876 21.18 32.99 21.95
N GLU A 877 20.68 33.62 23.01
CA GLU A 877 21.10 33.31 24.37
C GLU A 877 20.73 31.88 24.78
N ARG A 878 19.56 31.39 24.35
CA ARG A 878 19.12 30.00 24.60
C ARG A 878 20.00 28.97 23.88
N LEU A 879 20.29 29.17 22.59
CA LEU A 879 21.28 28.36 21.85
C LEU A 879 22.68 28.41 22.49
N GLY A 880 23.03 29.55 23.10
CA GLY A 880 24.25 29.74 23.88
C GLY A 880 24.38 28.78 25.06
N LYS A 881 23.27 28.43 25.72
CA LYS A 881 23.21 27.60 26.94
C LYS A 881 23.29 26.09 26.70
N LEU A 882 23.16 25.63 25.45
CA LEU A 882 23.28 24.20 25.12
C LEU A 882 24.68 23.67 25.45
N LYS A 883 24.74 22.67 26.33
CA LYS A 883 25.98 22.02 26.77
C LYS A 883 26.49 20.94 25.79
N LEU A 884 25.78 20.69 24.69
CA LEU A 884 26.07 19.65 23.69
C LEU A 884 26.60 20.29 22.39
N PRO A 885 27.92 20.32 22.16
CA PRO A 885 28.54 21.13 21.10
C PRO A 885 28.23 20.66 19.66
N ASN A 886 28.22 19.35 19.38
CA ASN A 886 27.88 18.82 18.06
C ASN A 886 26.41 19.04 17.74
N THR A 887 25.55 18.76 18.71
CA THR A 887 24.11 19.02 18.62
C THR A 887 23.84 20.50 18.33
N LYS A 888 24.55 21.40 19.04
CA LYS A 888 24.48 22.85 18.82
C LYS A 888 24.87 23.24 17.39
N VAL A 889 25.99 22.74 16.87
CA VAL A 889 26.41 23.02 15.49
C VAL A 889 25.38 22.52 14.48
N LYS A 890 24.78 21.33 14.67
CA LYS A 890 23.74 20.78 13.78
C LYS A 890 22.45 21.59 13.81
N LEU A 891 22.01 22.04 14.98
CA LEU A 891 20.86 22.94 15.11
C LEU A 891 21.13 24.28 14.41
N MET A 892 22.32 24.85 14.62
CA MET A 892 22.73 26.10 13.97
C MET A 892 22.85 25.94 12.45
N GLU A 893 23.37 24.81 11.96
CA GLU A 893 23.42 24.47 10.53
C GLU A 893 22.01 24.48 9.94
N ARG A 894 21.07 23.78 10.58
CA ARG A 894 19.67 23.71 10.13
C ARG A 894 19.01 25.09 10.15
N LEU A 895 19.19 25.85 11.23
CA LEU A 895 18.66 27.21 11.36
C LEU A 895 19.21 28.14 10.30
N LEU A 896 20.53 28.18 10.14
CA LEU A 896 21.20 28.98 9.12
C LEU A 896 20.74 28.56 7.72
N LYS A 897 20.61 27.26 7.42
CA LYS A 897 20.05 26.79 6.15
C LYS A 897 18.63 27.32 5.93
N THR A 898 17.76 27.25 6.93
CA THR A 898 16.38 27.75 6.84
C THR A 898 16.36 29.27 6.63
N VAL A 899 17.04 30.04 7.47
CA VAL A 899 17.06 31.50 7.39
C VAL A 899 17.73 31.98 6.11
N ILE A 900 18.86 31.38 5.70
CA ILE A 900 19.53 31.67 4.44
C ILE A 900 18.62 31.33 3.25
N THR A 901 17.87 30.23 3.32
CA THR A 901 16.92 29.85 2.27
C THR A 901 15.81 30.90 2.14
N GLU A 902 15.22 31.34 3.25
CA GLU A 902 14.22 32.42 3.24
C GLU A 902 14.81 33.75 2.77
N PHE A 903 16.01 34.10 3.23
CA PHE A 903 16.71 35.31 2.81
C PHE A 903 17.06 35.29 1.32
N LYS A 904 17.48 34.14 0.79
CA LYS A 904 17.81 33.92 -0.62
C LYS A 904 16.61 34.10 -1.55
N LYS A 905 15.37 33.93 -1.06
CA LYS A 905 14.15 34.25 -1.82
C LYS A 905 14.07 35.74 -2.15
N VAL A 906 14.63 36.59 -1.31
CA VAL A 906 14.57 38.06 -1.46
C VAL A 906 15.88 38.63 -1.98
N ASN A 907 17.04 38.20 -1.48
CA ASN A 907 18.34 38.66 -1.95
C ASN A 907 19.22 37.46 -2.32
N LYS A 908 19.20 37.09 -3.60
CA LYS A 908 19.85 35.88 -4.10
C LYS A 908 21.37 35.97 -3.95
N VAL A 909 21.97 37.10 -4.32
CA VAL A 909 23.43 37.29 -4.32
C VAL A 909 24.00 37.13 -2.91
N LYS A 910 23.44 37.86 -1.94
CA LYS A 910 23.87 37.75 -0.53
C LYS A 910 23.53 36.37 0.05
N GLY A 911 22.37 35.80 -0.27
CA GLY A 911 22.00 34.45 0.18
C GLY A 911 22.95 33.36 -0.31
N VAL A 912 23.48 33.47 -1.54
CA VAL A 912 24.52 32.57 -2.07
C VAL A 912 25.84 32.74 -1.33
N ASP A 913 26.25 33.97 -1.03
CA ASP A 913 27.46 34.26 -0.24
C ASP A 913 27.39 33.63 1.16
N PHE A 914 26.29 33.86 1.89
CA PHE A 914 26.06 33.23 3.20
C PHE A 914 26.02 31.69 3.10
N SER A 915 25.44 31.13 2.04
CA SER A 915 25.45 29.66 1.81
C SER A 915 26.87 29.11 1.65
N LYS A 916 27.73 29.81 0.88
CA LYS A 916 29.14 29.40 0.68
C LYS A 916 29.91 29.44 2.00
N ARG A 917 29.72 30.50 2.78
CA ARG A 917 30.37 30.66 4.11
C ARG A 917 29.90 29.57 5.08
N LEU A 918 28.61 29.27 5.12
CA LEU A 918 28.08 28.16 5.93
C LEU A 918 28.70 26.81 5.51
N ASN A 919 28.76 26.53 4.21
CA ASN A 919 29.36 25.28 3.71
C ASN A 919 30.84 25.17 4.10
N ALA A 920 31.61 26.25 3.99
CA ALA A 920 33.01 26.26 4.42
C ALA A 920 33.18 25.97 5.94
N LEU A 921 32.26 26.47 6.77
CA LEU A 921 32.22 26.15 8.21
C LEU A 921 31.87 24.67 8.45
N MET A 922 30.96 24.12 7.64
CA MET A 922 30.58 22.71 7.71
C MET A 922 31.72 21.79 7.28
N ASP A 923 32.47 22.16 6.25
CA ASP A 923 33.65 21.41 5.80
C ASP A 923 34.71 21.41 6.92
N LYS A 924 34.99 22.57 7.52
CA LYS A 924 35.88 22.68 8.70
C LYS A 924 35.40 21.84 9.90
N TYR A 925 34.09 21.76 10.13
CA TYR A 925 33.50 20.90 11.16
C TYR A 925 33.66 19.40 10.85
N ASN A 926 33.52 19.01 9.59
CA ASN A 926 33.58 17.61 9.15
C ASN A 926 35.03 17.08 9.07
N ASP A 927 36.01 17.93 8.74
CA ASP A 927 37.42 17.58 8.52
C ASP A 927 38.27 17.42 9.80
N ARG A 928 37.65 17.44 10.98
CA ARG A 928 38.31 17.35 12.30
C ARG A 928 39.12 16.06 12.60
N ARG A 929 39.30 15.18 11.61
CA ARG A 929 39.98 13.87 11.75
C ARG A 929 41.46 13.97 12.15
N ASP A 930 42.16 15.05 11.80
CA ASP A 930 43.63 15.10 11.88
C ASP A 930 44.20 15.66 13.18
N SER A 931 43.37 16.08 14.15
CA SER A 931 43.86 16.74 15.38
C SER A 931 42.95 16.50 16.59
N ALA A 932 43.01 15.31 17.19
CA ALA A 932 42.27 14.98 18.42
C ALA A 932 42.53 15.93 19.60
N ILE A 933 43.64 16.69 19.58
CA ILE A 933 44.06 17.60 20.65
C ILE A 933 43.32 18.96 20.58
N PHE A 934 42.79 19.36 19.41
CA PHE A 934 42.16 20.68 19.19
C PHE A 934 40.66 20.61 18.83
N ALA A 935 40.04 19.43 18.90
CA ALA A 935 38.67 19.21 18.43
C ALA A 935 37.62 20.09 19.15
N ASP A 936 37.79 20.35 20.44
CA ASP A 936 36.87 21.16 21.25
C ASP A 936 37.03 22.66 20.99
N GLU A 937 38.27 23.11 20.71
CA GLU A 937 38.56 24.48 20.29
C GLU A 937 37.96 24.77 18.91
N VAL A 938 38.10 23.84 17.96
CA VAL A 938 37.51 23.96 16.62
C VAL A 938 35.98 23.96 16.68
N LEU A 939 35.37 23.12 17.52
CA LEU A 939 33.91 23.11 17.72
C LEU A 939 33.39 24.45 18.25
N THR A 940 34.07 25.00 19.25
CA THR A 940 33.72 26.29 19.85
C THR A 940 33.92 27.42 18.83
N GLU A 941 35.01 27.37 18.05
CA GLU A 941 35.30 28.34 16.99
C GLU A 941 34.24 28.30 15.89
N VAL A 942 33.86 27.11 15.39
CA VAL A 942 32.82 26.95 14.36
C VAL A 942 31.46 27.41 14.88
N ALA A 943 31.10 27.06 16.11
CA ALA A 943 29.85 27.51 16.72
C ALA A 943 29.80 29.04 16.86
N ASN A 944 30.90 29.68 17.27
CA ASN A 944 31.00 31.14 17.34
C ASN A 944 30.92 31.77 15.95
N GLN A 945 31.62 31.22 14.95
CA GLN A 945 31.56 31.71 13.56
C GLN A 945 30.16 31.54 12.96
N MET A 946 29.43 30.48 13.28
CA MET A 946 28.02 30.33 12.89
C MET A 946 27.12 31.34 13.59
N ALA A 947 27.36 31.66 14.86
CA ALA A 947 26.62 32.68 15.58
C ALA A 947 26.85 34.07 15.00
N ASP A 948 28.10 34.38 14.65
CA ASP A 948 28.47 35.62 13.97
C ASP A 948 27.86 35.69 12.56
N LEU A 949 27.88 34.57 11.81
CA LEU A 949 27.23 34.48 10.51
C LEU A 949 25.73 34.77 10.60
N LEU A 950 25.07 34.29 11.66
CA LEU A 950 23.65 34.54 11.91
C LEU A 950 23.38 36.00 12.30
N LYS A 951 24.24 36.61 13.13
CA LYS A 951 24.16 38.05 13.47
C LYS A 951 24.36 38.93 12.23
N GLU A 952 25.35 38.60 11.41
CA GLU A 952 25.61 39.29 10.14
C GLU A 952 24.41 39.17 9.20
N LEU A 953 23.81 37.98 9.09
CA LEU A 953 22.62 37.75 8.28
C LEU A 953 21.42 38.56 8.79
N ASN A 954 21.21 38.65 10.11
CA ASN A 954 20.14 39.46 10.70
C ASN A 954 20.37 40.96 10.46
N LYS A 955 21.61 41.43 10.63
CA LYS A 955 21.99 42.82 10.33
C LYS A 955 21.78 43.14 8.85
N GLU A 956 22.20 42.26 7.95
CA GLU A 956 22.01 42.44 6.51
C GLU A 956 20.51 42.46 6.16
N LYS A 957 19.70 41.58 6.79
CA LYS A 957 18.25 41.56 6.62
C LYS A 957 17.59 42.86 7.05
N LYS A 958 18.10 43.57 8.06
CA LYS A 958 17.57 44.85 8.56
C LYS A 958 18.18 46.09 7.91
N SER A 959 19.29 45.94 7.19
CA SER A 959 20.08 47.05 6.62
C SER A 959 19.34 47.91 5.58
N PHE A 960 18.20 47.47 5.04
CA PHE A 960 17.35 48.29 4.18
C PHE A 960 16.74 49.49 4.94
N PHE A 961 16.45 49.32 6.25
CA PHE A 961 15.86 50.35 7.09
C PHE A 961 16.82 51.53 7.29
N ASP A 962 18.09 51.21 7.54
CA ASP A 962 19.17 52.21 7.70
C ASP A 962 19.45 52.99 6.40
N LEU A 963 19.15 52.39 5.25
CA LEU A 963 19.30 52.99 3.92
C LEU A 963 18.03 53.72 3.44
N GLY A 964 16.92 53.65 4.18
CA GLY A 964 15.64 54.28 3.82
C GLY A 964 14.99 53.73 2.55
N ILE A 965 15.31 52.49 2.16
CA ILE A 965 14.82 51.82 0.94
C ILE A 965 13.99 50.59 1.29
N SER A 966 13.16 50.12 0.37
CA SER A 966 12.39 48.88 0.54
C SER A 966 13.28 47.64 0.49
N TYR A 967 12.81 46.54 1.07
CA TYR A 967 13.53 45.25 1.10
C TYR A 967 13.88 44.71 -0.30
N GLU A 968 13.06 44.97 -1.31
CA GLU A 968 13.30 44.58 -2.71
C GLU A 968 14.33 45.47 -3.40
N GLU A 969 14.32 46.78 -3.11
CA GLU A 969 15.29 47.76 -3.64
C GLU A 969 16.69 47.43 -3.13
N LYS A 970 16.78 46.95 -1.89
CA LYS A 970 18.04 46.49 -1.29
C LYS A 970 18.68 45.34 -2.08
N ALA A 971 17.89 44.40 -2.60
CA ALA A 971 18.43 43.30 -3.40
C ALA A 971 19.10 43.81 -4.69
N PHE A 972 18.48 44.77 -5.39
CA PHE A 972 19.07 45.39 -6.58
C PHE A 972 20.28 46.28 -6.23
N TYR A 973 20.20 47.03 -5.13
CA TYR A 973 21.33 47.81 -4.62
C TYR A 973 22.55 46.93 -4.35
N ASP A 974 22.37 45.76 -3.74
CA ASP A 974 23.47 44.84 -3.44
C ASP A 974 24.09 44.22 -4.68
N ILE A 975 23.29 43.95 -5.72
CA ILE A 975 23.78 43.52 -7.04
C ILE A 975 24.68 44.59 -7.65
N LEU A 976 24.20 45.84 -7.71
CA LEU A 976 24.98 46.95 -8.25
C LEU A 976 26.26 47.18 -7.43
N LYS A 977 26.17 47.17 -6.10
CA LYS A 977 27.35 47.34 -5.24
C LYS A 977 28.37 46.20 -5.41
N SER A 978 27.90 44.96 -5.57
CA SER A 978 28.75 43.79 -5.81
C SER A 978 29.51 43.91 -7.13
N ILE A 979 28.82 44.35 -8.19
CA ILE A 979 29.40 44.54 -9.52
C ILE A 979 30.42 45.68 -9.52
N ALA A 980 30.12 46.83 -8.90
CA ALA A 980 31.07 47.93 -8.78
C ALA A 980 32.38 47.49 -8.10
N LYS A 981 32.26 46.65 -7.07
CA LYS A 981 33.41 46.05 -6.38
C LYS A 981 34.15 45.01 -7.24
N GLN A 982 33.44 44.15 -7.96
CA GLN A 982 34.01 43.12 -8.83
C GLN A 982 34.82 43.73 -9.98
N PHE A 983 34.35 44.84 -10.56
CA PHE A 983 35.01 45.53 -11.67
C PHE A 983 35.89 46.71 -11.25
N GLY A 984 36.02 46.95 -9.94
CA GLY A 984 37.00 47.88 -9.37
C GLY A 984 36.75 49.35 -9.70
N PHE A 985 35.49 49.79 -9.80
CA PHE A 985 35.15 51.20 -10.03
C PHE A 985 34.33 51.79 -8.88
N GLU A 986 34.54 53.07 -8.60
CA GLU A 986 33.78 53.82 -7.60
C GLU A 986 32.54 54.47 -8.24
N TYR A 987 31.40 54.34 -7.58
CA TYR A 987 30.15 54.94 -8.01
C TYR A 987 29.38 55.47 -6.78
N PRO A 988 28.89 56.74 -6.79
CA PRO A 988 28.31 57.35 -5.59
C PRO A 988 27.12 56.57 -5.01
N GLU A 989 27.10 56.35 -3.69
CA GLU A 989 26.05 55.56 -3.03
C GLU A 989 24.64 56.15 -3.23
N GLU A 990 24.49 57.49 -3.20
CA GLU A 990 23.22 58.15 -3.50
C GLU A 990 22.69 57.84 -4.92
N LYS A 991 23.61 57.66 -5.89
CA LYS A 991 23.24 57.28 -7.25
C LYS A 991 22.89 55.80 -7.35
N LEU A 992 23.53 54.91 -6.58
CA LEU A 992 23.17 53.49 -6.50
C LEU A 992 21.76 53.30 -5.95
N LEU A 993 21.39 54.06 -4.91
CA LEU A 993 20.06 53.98 -4.30
C LEU A 993 18.96 54.40 -5.28
N LYS A 994 19.16 55.53 -5.97
CA LYS A 994 18.23 55.99 -7.01
C LYS A 994 18.12 54.99 -8.16
N LEU A 995 19.25 54.43 -8.60
CA LEU A 995 19.29 53.45 -9.67
C LEU A 995 18.57 52.15 -9.29
N ALA A 996 18.76 51.65 -8.08
CA ALA A 996 18.07 50.47 -7.57
C ALA A 996 16.54 50.66 -7.51
N ALA A 997 16.08 51.85 -7.12
CA ALA A 997 14.65 52.21 -7.12
C ALA A 997 14.05 52.25 -8.54
N GLU A 998 14.77 52.79 -9.52
CA GLU A 998 14.32 52.79 -10.92
C GLU A 998 14.32 51.38 -11.52
N ILE A 999 15.35 50.56 -11.26
CA ILE A 999 15.39 49.15 -11.69
C ILE A 999 14.20 48.38 -11.11
N LYS A 1000 13.87 48.59 -9.83
CA LYS A 1000 12.68 47.98 -9.23
C LYS A 1000 11.40 48.36 -9.96
N LYS A 1001 11.21 49.64 -10.32
CA LYS A 1001 10.01 50.08 -11.05
C LYS A 1001 9.88 49.37 -12.40
N ILE A 1002 10.98 49.26 -13.14
CA ILE A 1002 11.00 48.57 -14.44
C ILE A 1002 10.67 47.08 -14.24
N VAL A 1003 11.34 46.43 -13.29
CA VAL A 1003 11.10 45.00 -13.00
C VAL A 1003 9.66 44.77 -12.52
N ALA A 1004 9.12 45.63 -11.67
CA ALA A 1004 7.75 45.54 -11.16
C ALA A 1004 6.68 45.79 -12.24
N ASP A 1005 6.98 46.64 -13.24
CA ASP A 1005 6.07 46.87 -14.35
C ASP A 1005 6.04 45.68 -15.32
N LYS A 1006 7.23 45.16 -15.68
CA LYS A 1006 7.36 44.01 -16.58
C LYS A 1006 7.01 42.68 -15.90
N SER A 1007 7.12 42.58 -14.58
CA SER A 1007 6.76 41.36 -13.84
C SER A 1007 5.25 41.12 -13.71
N LYS A 1008 4.40 42.11 -14.06
CA LYS A 1008 2.93 41.96 -14.14
C LYS A 1008 2.48 40.96 -15.20
N TYR A 1009 3.29 40.73 -16.23
CA TYR A 1009 2.98 39.77 -17.27
C TYR A 1009 3.35 38.36 -16.80
N THR A 1010 2.39 37.44 -16.78
CA THR A 1010 2.55 36.06 -16.28
C THR A 1010 3.72 35.30 -16.91
N ASP A 1011 4.10 35.61 -18.16
CA ASP A 1011 5.16 34.93 -18.94
C ASP A 1011 6.40 35.78 -19.22
N TRP A 1012 6.61 36.89 -18.50
CA TRP A 1012 7.73 37.82 -18.77
C TRP A 1012 9.12 37.15 -18.75
N SER A 1013 9.29 36.09 -17.96
CA SER A 1013 10.54 35.34 -17.80
C SER A 1013 10.75 34.21 -18.82
N THR A 1014 9.80 33.97 -19.72
CA THR A 1014 9.89 32.95 -20.79
C THR A 1014 9.72 33.53 -22.19
N ARG A 1015 9.15 34.72 -22.30
CA ARG A 1015 8.99 35.46 -23.56
C ARG A 1015 10.21 36.30 -23.91
N ASP A 1016 10.88 35.94 -25.02
CA ASP A 1016 12.08 36.63 -25.49
C ASP A 1016 11.84 38.09 -25.86
N ASP A 1017 10.62 38.45 -26.30
CA ASP A 1017 10.27 39.83 -26.63
C ASP A 1017 10.14 40.71 -25.37
N ILE A 1018 9.51 40.21 -24.31
CA ILE A 1018 9.42 40.92 -23.02
C ILE A 1018 10.79 40.97 -22.32
N LYS A 1019 11.60 39.91 -22.42
CA LYS A 1019 13.00 39.94 -21.93
C LYS A 1019 13.85 40.94 -22.70
N ALA A 1020 13.69 41.02 -24.03
CA ALA A 1020 14.39 41.99 -24.86
C ALA A 1020 13.96 43.43 -24.52
N GLU A 1021 12.67 43.67 -24.29
CA GLU A 1021 12.14 44.96 -23.87
C GLU A 1021 12.65 45.35 -22.47
N LEU A 1022 12.56 44.44 -21.49
CA LEU A 1022 13.12 44.63 -20.15
C LEU A 1022 14.64 44.89 -20.21
N LYS A 1023 15.37 44.15 -21.04
CA LYS A 1023 16.81 44.37 -21.24
C LYS A 1023 17.06 45.77 -21.83
N MET A 1024 16.24 46.22 -22.78
CA MET A 1024 16.34 47.54 -23.38
C MET A 1024 16.07 48.64 -22.33
N ASP A 1025 14.97 48.54 -21.58
CA ASP A 1025 14.61 49.50 -20.53
C ASP A 1025 15.71 49.60 -19.47
N LEU A 1026 16.29 48.46 -19.08
CA LEU A 1026 17.44 48.42 -18.19
C LEU A 1026 18.68 49.06 -18.82
N ILE A 1027 18.96 48.85 -20.12
CA ILE A 1027 20.10 49.49 -20.82
C ILE A 1027 19.96 51.00 -20.79
N LEU A 1028 18.76 51.53 -21.07
CA LEU A 1028 18.50 52.97 -21.07
C LEU A 1028 18.71 53.58 -19.69
N VAL A 1029 18.15 52.98 -18.65
CA VAL A 1029 18.28 53.48 -17.27
C VAL A 1029 19.70 53.35 -16.75
N LEU A 1030 20.38 52.24 -17.06
CA LEU A 1030 21.80 52.09 -16.72
C LEU A 1030 22.68 53.13 -17.44
N ALA A 1031 22.42 53.43 -18.71
CA ALA A 1031 23.14 54.43 -19.49
C ALA A 1031 22.87 55.87 -19.01
N GLU A 1032 21.62 56.22 -18.68
CA GLU A 1032 21.24 57.53 -18.12
C GLU A 1032 21.97 57.83 -16.82
N TYR A 1033 22.15 56.79 -15.99
CA TYR A 1033 22.87 56.88 -14.73
C TYR A 1033 24.40 56.73 -14.91
N GLY A 1034 24.89 56.33 -16.09
CA GLY A 1034 26.32 56.14 -16.35
C GLY A 1034 26.91 54.93 -15.61
N TYR A 1035 26.13 53.86 -15.46
CA TYR A 1035 26.50 52.65 -14.74
C TYR A 1035 26.36 51.41 -15.63
N PRO A 1036 27.35 50.49 -15.68
CA PRO A 1036 28.74 50.66 -15.27
C PRO A 1036 29.52 51.63 -16.20
N PRO A 1037 30.67 52.18 -15.77
CA PRO A 1037 31.51 53.07 -16.60
C PRO A 1037 31.99 52.45 -17.93
N VAL A 1038 32.00 51.11 -18.01
CA VAL A 1038 32.27 50.33 -19.22
C VAL A 1038 31.17 49.30 -19.35
N THR A 1039 30.51 49.22 -20.51
CA THR A 1039 29.41 48.29 -20.78
C THR A 1039 29.78 46.85 -20.44
N ASN A 1040 28.95 46.22 -19.62
CA ASN A 1040 29.14 44.84 -19.19
C ASN A 1040 27.81 44.09 -19.13
N ASP A 1041 27.73 42.98 -19.85
CA ASP A 1041 26.54 42.13 -19.92
C ASP A 1041 26.22 41.42 -18.58
N GLU A 1042 27.20 41.28 -17.68
CA GLU A 1042 27.04 40.63 -16.37
C GLU A 1042 26.06 41.38 -15.46
N VAL A 1043 25.96 42.70 -15.58
CA VAL A 1043 25.00 43.53 -14.81
C VAL A 1043 23.56 43.15 -15.12
N PHE A 1044 23.27 42.94 -16.39
CA PHE A 1044 21.94 42.55 -16.85
C PHE A 1044 21.60 41.14 -16.40
N LYS A 1045 22.56 40.23 -16.47
CA LYS A 1045 22.37 38.84 -16.06
C LYS A 1045 21.99 38.75 -14.58
N GLU A 1046 22.73 39.41 -13.69
CA GLU A 1046 22.45 39.37 -12.25
C GLU A 1046 21.12 40.05 -11.87
N ILE A 1047 20.78 41.18 -12.50
CA ILE A 1047 19.48 41.85 -12.29
C ILE A 1047 18.32 40.96 -12.76
N LEU A 1048 18.46 40.31 -13.92
CA LEU A 1048 17.44 39.44 -14.50
C LEU A 1048 17.27 38.16 -13.67
N GLU A 1049 18.37 37.55 -13.21
CA GLU A 1049 18.33 36.41 -12.30
C GLU A 1049 17.64 36.75 -10.96
N GLN A 1050 17.83 37.96 -10.44
CA GLN A 1050 17.15 38.43 -9.23
C GLN A 1050 15.67 38.72 -9.47
N ALA A 1051 15.31 39.26 -10.62
CA ALA A 1051 13.91 39.45 -11.01
C ALA A 1051 13.18 38.10 -11.18
N GLU A 1052 13.83 37.11 -11.80
CA GLU A 1052 13.32 35.73 -11.89
C GLU A 1052 13.19 35.07 -10.49
N ASN A 1053 14.12 35.38 -9.59
CA ASN A 1053 14.09 34.91 -8.20
C ASN A 1053 12.87 35.45 -7.44
N PHE A 1054 12.55 36.74 -7.57
CA PHE A 1054 11.33 37.31 -6.98
C PHE A 1054 10.06 36.64 -7.53
N LYS A 1055 9.96 36.42 -8.84
CA LYS A 1055 8.82 35.70 -9.45
C LYS A 1055 8.67 34.27 -8.90
N LYS A 1056 9.79 33.57 -8.71
CA LYS A 1056 9.79 32.18 -8.24
C LYS A 1056 9.22 32.03 -6.82
N TYR A 1057 9.32 33.06 -5.98
CA TYR A 1057 9.03 32.97 -4.55
C TYR A 1057 7.93 33.92 -4.03
N ASN A 1058 7.56 34.97 -4.78
CA ASN A 1058 6.45 35.89 -4.47
C ASN A 1058 5.23 35.68 -5.41
N GLY A 1059 5.16 34.55 -6.11
CA GLY A 1059 4.08 34.18 -7.02
C GLY A 1059 2.92 33.46 -6.35
#